data_AF-A0A2G7FZD9-F1
#
_entry.id   AF-A0A2G7FZD9-F1
#
_cell.length_a   1.000
_cell.length_b   1.000
_cell.length_c   1.000
_cell.angle_alpha   90.00
_cell.angle_beta   90.00
_cell.angle_gamma   90.00
#
_symmetry.space_group_name_H-M   'P 1'
#
loop_
_entity.id
_entity.type
_entity.pdbx_description
1 polymer ?
#
loop_
_entity_poly.entity_id
_entity_poly.type
_entity_poly.pdbx_seq_one_letter_code
_entity_poly.pdbx_strand_id
1 'polypeptide(L)'
;MAWKSTFLLTSLLVGSYATPLALPHHARSEKIAWGNCEDEGVTAPAQCGNLTVPLDYTEPDSGKTLQLQLLKVPAILEPKEGTILFNFGGPGLEARLSLFGQGDILQALTGGHYDLIAHDPRNVTEQVAARTESRFNDFPLPSDTMGIGRQWAGSGLYAEFCSEGELQENGAYLGTAFTARDLMQIVDAVTDDGLLNYWGFSYGTALGSTVAAMFPDRVDKLILDGVMNPHQYFNSYDTELWAATDKVFSSFFQQCLKTPELCALASRNQTAEQLEESIYQLLDNLKREPIVYEHSIIDHSYMKTFIRFALYTPSSYPSLASAFNFLLDENVKNFTELVDAQVGGLLAAGMAGNDAAFAIPCADKETGKHTLDEIMPDLNTLSQTSRLLGEVGNAIAMTCTQWKFDAKERYEGNFESKTKNPILVIGNTYDSATPLQSAQNISASFDGSVLLEHGGWGHATLAHGSSCTSRIIRDYWTNGTLPAVGTKSHSKLQFYFHNKLTCSLLLPTVTKCGPIQEQSLNQAQWSHFSGIPLDAYLPPDMDEHRQEKQSGQHDDLEREAAHRGLRKTGSRTLGWDVDHRDFPRNWPLRRKLYDACVIFFLEFYTTVMSTTGPSAAEEAMSEYAMSRVMMLTGFQFIISSLLVGLIPSPAGVFIGRFFSGFASSVPAIVLAGSIEDLYTQQPRLWLLWFWNCSTMLGIAVGPIYGSYIVDAIGWRWVYHVSAITCAATFFLLIPVRESRPTTLLQRRFDNLQSKVGAVDMDIPNPDRINSTRELVQVILVRPAKIGVSEPILILVSILSASAWGMMYLFTESFTVIYSEFGWSSRATSLPFIALFPGIILSGFVRLWDYHQLKSRHRAGQRPEPEDKIGGFAIAAPALAIGLWIFGWTVPPLVHVPWIASMFGLVLIGFAATEFSYTLSGYISDAYTIYASSGLAVQGFLRALASGCLPLFAYPMYSGLGSNVATSIIAAVATVYCVAPYIFLRYGRRLRENSPFARYSAKVNDEHGAD
;
A
#
# COMPACT_ATOMS: atom_id res chain seq x y z
N MET A 1 -2.03 -23.99 -17.78
CA MET A 1 -1.99 -24.53 -16.39
C MET A 1 -0.58 -24.78 -15.82
N ALA A 2 0.53 -24.34 -16.44
CA ALA A 2 1.88 -24.41 -15.84
C ALA A 2 2.59 -23.04 -15.80
N TRP A 3 1.82 -21.96 -15.64
CA TRP A 3 2.31 -20.58 -15.60
C TRP A 3 2.32 -19.99 -14.17
N LYS A 4 1.60 -20.58 -13.21
CA LYS A 4 1.52 -20.10 -11.81
C LYS A 4 2.83 -20.25 -11.04
N SER A 5 3.68 -21.20 -11.39
CA SER A 5 4.93 -21.51 -10.64
C SER A 5 6.12 -20.67 -11.08
N THR A 6 6.13 -20.21 -12.34
CA THR A 6 7.13 -19.29 -12.89
C THR A 6 6.83 -17.84 -12.57
N PHE A 7 5.56 -17.50 -12.34
CA PHE A 7 5.09 -16.21 -11.80
C PHE A 7 5.50 -15.97 -10.33
N LEU A 8 6.01 -17.01 -9.65
CA LEU A 8 6.48 -16.94 -8.26
C LEU A 8 8.00 -17.04 -8.16
N LEU A 9 8.66 -17.89 -8.97
CA LEU A 9 10.10 -18.14 -8.80
C LEU A 9 11.02 -17.07 -9.40
N THR A 10 10.59 -16.29 -10.40
CA THR A 10 11.41 -15.17 -10.90
C THR A 10 11.15 -13.86 -10.18
N SER A 11 9.94 -13.71 -9.66
CA SER A 11 9.57 -12.74 -8.62
C SER A 11 10.44 -12.93 -7.37
N LEU A 12 10.82 -14.19 -7.07
CA LEU A 12 11.69 -14.54 -5.96
C LEU A 12 13.20 -14.35 -6.20
N LEU A 13 13.70 -14.23 -7.45
CA LEU A 13 15.15 -14.17 -7.73
C LEU A 13 15.68 -12.83 -8.25
N VAL A 14 14.83 -11.96 -8.82
CA VAL A 14 15.17 -10.53 -9.01
C VAL A 14 14.67 -9.68 -7.82
N GLY A 15 13.73 -10.22 -7.03
CA GLY A 15 13.29 -9.64 -5.76
C GLY A 15 14.21 -9.90 -4.56
N SER A 16 15.36 -10.59 -4.70
CA SER A 16 16.20 -10.93 -3.53
C SER A 16 17.28 -9.90 -3.17
N TYR A 17 17.60 -8.91 -4.01
CA TYR A 17 18.62 -7.88 -3.65
C TYR A 17 18.37 -6.47 -4.21
N ALA A 18 17.23 -6.20 -4.85
CA ALA A 18 16.61 -4.91 -4.68
C ALA A 18 15.70 -5.06 -3.48
N THR A 19 16.26 -4.92 -2.28
CA THR A 19 15.46 -4.39 -1.17
C THR A 19 14.71 -3.21 -1.77
N PRO A 20 13.36 -3.23 -1.80
CA PRO A 20 12.69 -1.98 -1.66
C PRO A 20 13.21 -1.48 -0.32
N LEU A 21 14.15 -0.54 -0.35
CA LEU A 21 13.87 0.65 0.41
C LEU A 21 12.58 1.17 -0.24
N ALA A 22 11.47 0.59 0.21
CA ALA A 22 10.28 1.35 0.47
C ALA A 22 10.83 2.62 1.06
N LEU A 23 10.85 3.69 0.27
CA LEU A 23 10.56 4.93 0.94
C LEU A 23 9.13 4.72 1.39
N PRO A 24 8.89 4.57 2.69
CA PRO A 24 7.56 4.82 3.17
C PRO A 24 7.23 6.24 2.69
N HIS A 25 6.15 6.39 1.95
CA HIS A 25 5.42 7.65 1.89
C HIS A 25 4.27 7.55 2.90
N HIS A 26 4.64 7.20 4.11
CA HIS A 26 4.61 8.17 5.21
C HIS A 26 6.08 8.44 5.54
N ALA A 27 6.48 9.63 5.99
CA ALA A 27 7.75 9.75 6.72
C ALA A 27 7.90 8.47 7.56
N ARG A 28 8.98 7.67 7.41
CA ARG A 28 9.09 6.37 8.10
C ARG A 28 8.67 6.66 9.52
N SER A 29 7.47 6.22 9.88
CA SER A 29 6.90 6.70 11.12
C SER A 29 7.89 6.21 12.17
N GLU A 30 8.24 7.13 13.05
CA GLU A 30 9.30 6.94 14.01
C GLU A 30 9.19 5.53 14.59
N LYS A 31 10.23 4.69 14.44
CA LYS A 31 10.14 3.32 14.96
C LYS A 31 9.81 3.42 16.44
N ILE A 32 8.68 2.83 16.86
CA ILE A 32 8.22 2.94 18.25
C ILE A 32 9.26 2.29 19.16
N ALA A 33 9.86 3.09 20.03
CA ALA A 33 10.75 2.62 21.06
C ALA A 33 9.91 2.04 22.21
N TRP A 34 9.72 0.72 22.19
CA TRP A 34 9.00 0.00 23.24
C TRP A 34 9.82 -0.09 24.52
N GLY A 35 9.27 0.40 25.63
CA GLY A 35 9.84 0.32 26.96
C GLY A 35 8.86 -0.25 27.98
N ASN A 36 9.28 -0.31 29.24
CA ASN A 36 8.36 -0.61 30.33
C ASN A 36 7.36 0.54 30.47
N CYS A 37 6.11 0.23 30.78
CA CYS A 37 5.12 1.25 31.10
C CYS A 37 5.44 1.89 32.46
N GLU A 38 5.47 3.22 32.51
CA GLU A 38 5.71 3.99 33.75
C GLU A 38 4.41 4.24 34.55
N ASP A 39 3.24 3.95 33.96
CA ASP A 39 1.92 4.21 34.54
C ASP A 39 1.60 3.32 35.76
N GLU A 40 1.18 3.96 36.87
CA GLU A 40 0.73 3.30 38.09
C GLU A 40 -0.54 2.46 37.82
N GLY A 41 -0.37 1.16 37.59
CA GLY A 41 -1.48 0.21 37.36
C GLY A 41 -1.13 -0.93 36.41
N VAL A 42 -0.11 -0.75 35.56
CA VAL A 42 0.31 -1.75 34.57
C VAL A 42 1.39 -2.66 35.19
N THR A 43 1.00 -3.83 35.70
CA THR A 43 1.89 -4.77 36.41
C THR A 43 1.89 -6.19 35.83
N ALA A 44 2.22 -6.33 34.54
CA ALA A 44 2.51 -7.59 33.84
C ALA A 44 3.24 -7.24 32.50
N PRO A 45 3.62 -8.16 31.58
CA PRO A 45 4.57 -7.85 30.50
C PRO A 45 3.92 -7.04 29.36
N ALA A 46 3.39 -5.85 29.66
CA ALA A 46 2.99 -4.85 28.67
C ALA A 46 4.16 -3.91 28.40
N GLN A 47 4.21 -3.38 27.18
CA GLN A 47 5.20 -2.40 26.75
C GLN A 47 4.51 -1.13 26.30
N CYS A 48 5.08 0.02 26.63
CA CYS A 48 4.56 1.32 26.23
C CYS A 48 5.53 1.98 25.25
N GLY A 49 5.02 2.83 24.37
CA GLY A 49 5.82 3.56 23.40
C GLY A 49 5.05 4.71 22.77
N ASN A 50 5.77 5.66 22.20
CA ASN A 50 5.21 6.84 21.56
C ASN A 50 5.43 6.81 20.05
N LEU A 51 4.49 7.40 19.30
CA LEU A 51 4.61 7.61 17.87
C LEU A 51 4.30 9.07 17.52
N THR A 52 5.27 9.77 16.93
CA THR A 52 5.06 11.13 16.43
C THR A 52 4.32 11.10 15.10
N VAL A 53 3.20 11.84 15.01
CA VAL A 53 2.37 11.96 13.80
C VAL A 53 2.04 13.42 13.49
N PRO A 54 1.66 13.78 12.25
CA PRO A 54 1.21 15.13 11.93
C PRO A 54 0.00 15.56 12.76
N LEU A 55 -0.01 16.83 13.20
CA LEU A 55 -1.21 17.41 13.82
C LEU A 55 -2.35 17.53 12.81
N ASP A 56 -2.04 18.10 11.64
CA ASP A 56 -2.95 18.32 10.52
C ASP A 56 -2.52 17.48 9.31
N TYR A 57 -3.33 16.48 8.92
CA TYR A 57 -3.07 15.65 7.74
C TYR A 57 -3.46 16.32 6.42
N THR A 58 -4.22 17.43 6.47
CA THR A 58 -4.57 18.24 5.29
C THR A 58 -3.45 19.22 4.94
N GLU A 59 -2.61 19.58 5.92
CA GLU A 59 -1.42 20.43 5.78
C GLU A 59 -0.17 19.74 6.34
N PRO A 60 0.27 18.60 5.75
CA PRO A 60 1.36 17.78 6.29
C PRO A 60 2.72 18.50 6.33
N ASP A 61 2.90 19.55 5.51
CA ASP A 61 4.11 20.36 5.45
C ASP A 61 4.19 21.48 6.52
N SER A 62 3.16 21.63 7.36
CA SER A 62 3.10 22.67 8.40
C SER A 62 4.15 22.52 9.50
N GLY A 63 4.76 21.33 9.61
CA GLY A 63 5.75 21.01 10.65
C GLY A 63 5.16 20.81 12.05
N LYS A 64 3.84 20.92 12.23
CA LYS A 64 3.16 20.68 13.51
C LYS A 64 2.91 19.19 13.71
N THR A 65 3.28 18.66 14.87
CA THR A 65 3.19 17.23 15.20
C THR A 65 2.52 17.00 16.55
N LEU A 66 1.92 15.82 16.73
CA LEU A 66 1.42 15.32 18.01
C LEU A 66 2.07 13.96 18.32
N GLN A 67 2.17 13.59 19.60
CA GLN A 67 2.65 12.26 20.00
C GLN A 67 1.46 11.38 20.39
N LEU A 68 1.31 10.25 19.71
CA LEU A 68 0.39 9.18 20.10
C LEU A 68 1.05 8.32 21.17
N GLN A 69 0.30 8.00 22.22
CA GLN A 69 0.72 7.05 23.25
C GLN A 69 0.14 5.67 22.95
N LEU A 70 0.97 4.64 23.00
CA LEU A 70 0.58 3.27 22.68
C LEU A 70 0.93 2.31 23.81
N LEU A 71 0.07 1.29 23.96
CA LEU A 71 0.33 0.12 24.80
C LEU A 71 0.31 -1.13 23.93
N LYS A 72 1.28 -2.01 24.17
CA LYS A 72 1.41 -3.31 23.52
C LYS A 72 1.41 -4.44 24.54
N VAL A 73 0.54 -5.42 24.32
CA VAL A 73 0.59 -6.74 24.97
C VAL A 73 1.29 -7.70 23.99
N PRO A 74 2.53 -8.15 24.26
CA PRO A 74 3.29 -9.01 23.37
C PRO A 74 2.63 -10.38 23.17
N ALA A 75 2.85 -10.98 22.00
CA ALA A 75 2.49 -12.36 21.71
C ALA A 75 3.07 -13.32 22.78
N ILE A 76 2.26 -14.31 23.17
CA ILE A 76 2.65 -15.32 24.16
C ILE A 76 3.17 -16.61 23.51
N LEU A 77 2.96 -16.79 22.21
CA LEU A 77 3.39 -17.95 21.42
C LEU A 77 4.25 -17.54 20.22
N GLU A 78 5.22 -18.41 19.90
CA GLU A 78 6.09 -18.30 18.73
C GLU A 78 5.76 -19.37 17.68
N PRO A 79 5.95 -19.11 16.38
CA PRO A 79 6.39 -17.83 15.82
C PRO A 79 5.31 -16.75 15.94
N LYS A 80 5.71 -15.49 16.16
CA LYS A 80 4.81 -14.33 16.04
C LYS A 80 4.24 -14.26 14.61
N GLU A 81 2.91 -14.19 14.51
CA GLU A 81 2.18 -14.14 13.22
C GLU A 81 1.83 -12.72 12.77
N GLY A 82 1.80 -11.74 13.68
CA GLY A 82 1.54 -10.34 13.32
C GLY A 82 1.21 -9.45 14.50
N THR A 83 0.55 -8.33 14.23
CA THR A 83 0.09 -7.36 15.22
C THR A 83 -1.37 -7.03 14.97
N ILE A 84 -2.21 -6.99 16.00
CA ILE A 84 -3.64 -6.59 15.92
C ILE A 84 -3.83 -5.27 16.66
N LEU A 85 -4.43 -4.30 15.97
CA LEU A 85 -4.80 -3.00 16.53
C LEU A 85 -6.22 -3.06 17.10
N PHE A 86 -6.39 -2.53 18.31
CA PHE A 86 -7.65 -2.52 19.03
C PHE A 86 -8.16 -1.09 19.25
N ASN A 87 -9.47 -0.92 19.16
CA ASN A 87 -10.19 0.23 19.69
C ASN A 87 -11.47 -0.25 20.37
N PHE A 88 -11.68 0.17 21.62
CA PHE A 88 -12.78 -0.31 22.46
C PHE A 88 -14.02 0.59 22.41
N GLY A 89 -13.99 1.65 21.59
CA GLY A 89 -15.12 2.55 21.38
C GLY A 89 -15.14 3.73 22.34
N GLY A 90 -16.34 4.07 22.82
CA GLY A 90 -16.63 5.32 23.54
C GLY A 90 -17.54 6.22 22.69
N PRO A 91 -17.00 7.07 21.79
CA PRO A 91 -15.60 7.44 21.57
C PRO A 91 -14.92 8.07 22.80
N GLY A 92 -13.59 8.14 22.79
CA GLY A 92 -12.80 8.77 23.85
C GLY A 92 -12.30 7.83 24.94
N LEU A 93 -12.79 6.59 25.05
CA LEU A 93 -12.30 5.65 26.06
C LEU A 93 -10.77 5.44 25.96
N GLU A 94 -10.12 5.32 27.12
CA GLU A 94 -8.70 5.00 27.22
C GLU A 94 -8.46 3.56 26.73
N ALA A 95 -8.12 3.44 25.45
CA ALA A 95 -7.96 2.17 24.77
C ALA A 95 -6.74 1.41 25.30
N ARG A 96 -5.69 2.11 25.75
CA ARG A 96 -4.51 1.48 26.38
C ARG A 96 -4.87 0.72 27.66
N LEU A 97 -5.60 1.36 28.57
CA LEU A 97 -6.04 0.72 29.82
C LEU A 97 -7.04 -0.41 29.55
N SER A 98 -7.94 -0.22 28.58
CA SER A 98 -8.90 -1.24 28.16
C SER A 98 -8.19 -2.49 27.63
N LEU A 99 -7.16 -2.32 26.79
CA LEU A 99 -6.35 -3.43 26.29
C LEU A 99 -5.59 -4.13 27.41
N PHE A 100 -5.01 -3.37 28.34
CA PHE A 100 -4.32 -3.95 29.49
C PHE A 100 -5.27 -4.83 30.33
N GLY A 101 -6.47 -4.33 30.65
CA GLY A 101 -7.45 -5.07 31.44
C GLY A 101 -7.99 -6.33 30.75
N GLN A 102 -8.02 -6.35 29.41
CA GLN A 102 -8.58 -7.47 28.62
C GLN A 102 -7.52 -8.33 27.91
N GLY A 103 -6.22 -8.06 28.13
CA GLY A 103 -5.12 -8.65 27.37
C GLY A 103 -5.10 -10.18 27.35
N ASP A 104 -5.36 -10.82 28.49
CA ASP A 104 -5.40 -12.29 28.61
C ASP A 104 -6.52 -12.91 27.77
N ILE A 105 -7.71 -12.31 27.82
CA ILE A 105 -8.89 -12.79 27.07
C ILE A 105 -8.64 -12.60 25.57
N LEU A 106 -8.13 -11.44 25.17
CA LEU A 106 -7.86 -11.12 23.78
C LEU A 106 -6.74 -12.00 23.21
N GLN A 107 -5.66 -12.26 23.95
CA GLN A 107 -4.63 -13.23 23.53
C GLN A 107 -5.22 -14.62 23.30
N ALA A 108 -6.13 -15.06 24.16
CA ALA A 108 -6.79 -16.35 23.97
C ALA A 108 -7.73 -16.36 22.74
N LEU A 109 -8.43 -15.26 22.45
CA LEU A 109 -9.33 -15.16 21.30
C LEU A 109 -8.59 -15.07 19.96
N THR A 110 -7.42 -14.43 19.93
CA THR A 110 -6.57 -14.27 18.74
C THR A 110 -5.62 -15.44 18.50
N GLY A 111 -5.54 -16.38 19.45
CA GLY A 111 -4.71 -17.58 19.34
C GLY A 111 -3.31 -17.46 19.94
N GLY A 112 -2.94 -16.30 20.50
CA GLY A 112 -1.70 -16.10 21.28
C GLY A 112 -0.45 -15.76 20.46
N HIS A 113 -0.55 -15.75 19.13
CA HIS A 113 0.57 -15.49 18.20
C HIS A 113 0.68 -14.03 17.74
N TYR A 114 -0.19 -13.15 18.23
CA TYR A 114 -0.25 -11.74 17.82
C TYR A 114 0.21 -10.81 18.93
N ASP A 115 0.97 -9.78 18.57
CA ASP A 115 1.10 -8.59 19.42
C ASP A 115 -0.24 -7.85 19.39
N LEU A 116 -0.75 -7.44 20.55
CA LEU A 116 -1.98 -6.66 20.64
C LEU A 116 -1.59 -5.21 20.96
N ILE A 117 -2.08 -4.24 20.19
CA ILE A 117 -1.74 -2.83 20.37
C ILE A 117 -3.01 -1.99 20.44
N ALA A 118 -3.02 -1.03 21.37
CA ALA A 118 -4.04 0.01 21.44
C ALA A 118 -3.36 1.37 21.61
N HIS A 119 -4.01 2.41 21.09
CA HIS A 119 -3.61 3.80 21.28
C HIS A 119 -4.83 4.60 21.72
N ASP A 120 -4.62 5.56 22.60
CA ASP A 120 -5.69 6.49 22.98
C ASP A 120 -5.92 7.48 21.82
N PRO A 121 -7.16 7.94 21.60
CA PRO A 121 -7.44 8.92 20.57
C PRO A 121 -6.59 10.18 20.72
N ARG A 122 -6.20 10.80 19.60
CA ARG A 122 -5.33 11.98 19.57
C ARG A 122 -5.85 13.12 20.47
N ASN A 123 -4.93 13.73 21.21
CA ASN A 123 -5.11 15.05 21.84
C ASN A 123 -6.29 15.18 22.82
N VAL A 124 -6.62 14.10 23.55
CA VAL A 124 -7.67 14.07 24.57
C VAL A 124 -7.07 14.15 25.97
N THR A 125 -6.29 15.19 26.25
CA THR A 125 -5.59 15.32 27.54
C THR A 125 -6.24 16.28 28.52
N GLU A 126 -7.10 17.18 28.06
CA GLU A 126 -7.74 18.18 28.92
C GLU A 126 -9.21 17.84 29.17
N GLN A 127 -9.61 17.81 30.45
CA GLN A 127 -10.97 17.49 30.87
C GLN A 127 -11.70 18.79 31.28
N VAL A 128 -12.75 19.19 30.57
CA VAL A 128 -13.65 20.31 30.93
C VAL A 128 -14.21 20.11 32.34
N ALA A 129 -14.33 18.86 32.79
CA ALA A 129 -14.68 18.49 34.15
C ALA A 129 -13.73 19.00 35.23
N ALA A 130 -12.42 19.00 34.95
CA ALA A 130 -11.44 19.54 35.88
C ALA A 130 -11.55 21.08 36.05
N ARG A 131 -12.16 21.78 35.08
CA ARG A 131 -12.40 23.24 35.16
C ARG A 131 -13.72 23.61 35.85
N THR A 132 -14.61 22.64 36.08
CA THR A 132 -16.04 22.90 36.39
C THR A 132 -16.56 22.14 37.61
N GLU A 133 -15.72 21.89 38.62
CA GLU A 133 -16.14 21.34 39.93
C GLU A 133 -17.36 22.07 40.54
N SER A 134 -17.58 23.35 40.20
CA SER A 134 -18.72 24.13 40.71
C SER A 134 -19.95 24.18 39.79
N ARG A 135 -19.93 23.59 38.58
CA ARG A 135 -21.02 23.70 37.58
C ARG A 135 -21.43 22.38 36.92
N PHE A 136 -20.81 21.26 37.28
CA PHE A 136 -21.26 19.92 36.86
C PHE A 136 -22.72 19.62 37.23
N ASN A 137 -23.23 20.25 38.29
CA ASN A 137 -24.64 20.16 38.68
C ASN A 137 -25.62 20.88 37.72
N ASP A 138 -25.13 21.76 36.84
CA ASP A 138 -25.93 22.40 35.77
C ASP A 138 -25.82 21.67 34.44
N PHE A 139 -24.97 20.63 34.37
CA PHE A 139 -24.87 19.76 33.22
C PHE A 139 -26.10 18.86 33.19
N PRO A 140 -26.94 18.90 32.15
CA PRO A 140 -28.04 17.96 32.05
C PRO A 140 -27.42 16.57 31.89
N LEU A 141 -27.53 15.73 32.93
CA LEU A 141 -27.45 14.28 32.72
C LEU A 141 -28.41 13.95 31.56
N PRO A 142 -28.11 12.96 30.70
CA PRO A 142 -28.79 12.75 29.41
C PRO A 142 -30.32 12.53 29.40
N SER A 143 -31.05 12.82 30.46
CA SER A 143 -32.50 12.66 30.50
C SER A 143 -33.14 13.55 31.58
N ASP A 144 -32.65 14.78 31.76
CA ASP A 144 -33.19 15.66 32.80
C ASP A 144 -34.70 15.90 32.63
N THR A 145 -35.43 15.87 33.75
CA THR A 145 -36.81 16.35 33.93
C THR A 145 -37.00 17.82 33.54
N MET A 146 -35.90 18.54 33.34
CA MET A 146 -35.88 19.91 32.84
C MET A 146 -36.49 20.04 31.44
N GLY A 147 -37.21 21.14 31.20
CA GLY A 147 -37.79 21.44 29.90
C GLY A 147 -36.73 21.49 28.80
N ILE A 148 -37.11 21.11 27.58
CA ILE A 148 -36.24 21.03 26.40
C ILE A 148 -35.33 22.25 26.22
N GLY A 149 -35.82 23.45 26.56
CA GLY A 149 -35.04 24.69 26.49
C GLY A 149 -33.83 24.75 27.43
N ARG A 150 -33.88 24.11 28.62
CA ARG A 150 -32.72 24.06 29.52
C ARG A 150 -31.71 22.99 29.11
N GLN A 151 -32.16 21.87 28.54
CA GLN A 151 -31.26 20.89 27.92
C GLN A 151 -30.51 21.50 26.73
N TRP A 152 -31.23 22.26 25.90
CA TRP A 152 -30.65 23.03 24.79
C TRP A 152 -29.60 24.03 25.29
N ALA A 153 -29.95 24.85 26.29
CA ALA A 153 -29.02 25.83 26.87
C ALA A 153 -27.79 25.19 27.53
N GLY A 154 -27.98 24.07 28.25
CA GLY A 154 -26.87 23.32 28.86
C GLY A 154 -25.93 22.71 27.82
N SER A 155 -26.47 22.13 26.75
CA SER A 155 -25.69 21.59 25.64
C SER A 155 -24.91 22.70 24.90
N GLY A 156 -25.52 23.87 24.75
CA GLY A 156 -24.87 25.04 24.14
C GLY A 156 -23.75 25.60 25.01
N LEU A 157 -23.95 25.61 26.33
CA LEU A 157 -22.91 25.99 27.30
C LEU A 157 -21.74 25.00 27.26
N TYR A 158 -22.01 23.70 27.13
CA TYR A 158 -20.95 22.72 26.99
C TYR A 158 -20.16 22.88 25.69
N ALA A 159 -20.85 23.07 24.57
CA ALA A 159 -20.20 23.33 23.28
C ALA A 159 -19.35 24.60 23.34
N GLU A 160 -19.80 25.63 24.06
CA GLU A 160 -19.00 26.84 24.33
C GLU A 160 -17.75 26.50 25.15
N PHE A 161 -17.87 25.74 26.25
CA PHE A 161 -16.70 25.34 27.05
C PHE A 161 -15.71 24.48 26.27
N CYS A 162 -16.19 23.58 25.41
CA CYS A 162 -15.33 22.83 24.50
C CYS A 162 -14.66 23.72 23.44
N SER A 163 -15.14 24.95 23.21
CA SER A 163 -14.52 25.91 22.29
C SER A 163 -13.50 26.84 22.95
N GLU A 164 -13.34 26.71 24.26
CA GLU A 164 -12.32 27.37 25.05
C GLU A 164 -11.16 26.39 25.35
N GLY A 165 -9.97 26.89 25.70
CA GLY A 165 -8.86 26.03 26.11
C GLY A 165 -8.16 25.27 24.97
N GLU A 166 -7.61 24.08 25.24
CA GLU A 166 -6.83 23.30 24.25
C GLU A 166 -7.64 22.87 23.02
N LEU A 167 -8.95 22.67 23.18
CA LEU A 167 -9.86 22.29 22.10
C LEU A 167 -10.12 23.44 21.12
N GLN A 168 -9.92 24.70 21.53
CA GLN A 168 -9.99 25.84 20.61
C GLN A 168 -8.92 25.74 19.50
N GLU A 169 -7.72 25.30 19.85
CA GLU A 169 -6.59 25.20 18.92
C GLU A 169 -6.57 23.86 18.18
N ASN A 170 -7.02 22.79 18.84
CA ASN A 170 -6.82 21.43 18.36
C ASN A 170 -8.11 20.65 18.05
N GLY A 171 -9.28 21.17 18.42
CA GLY A 171 -10.56 20.48 18.29
C GLY A 171 -10.93 20.14 16.84
N ALA A 172 -10.48 20.94 15.88
CA ALA A 172 -10.68 20.70 14.46
C ALA A 172 -10.00 19.42 13.93
N TYR A 173 -9.07 18.83 14.71
CA TYR A 173 -8.29 17.66 14.31
C TYR A 173 -8.77 16.36 14.97
N LEU A 174 -9.84 16.36 15.77
CA LEU A 174 -10.25 15.20 16.59
C LEU A 174 -11.10 14.15 15.85
N GLY A 175 -11.55 14.43 14.63
CA GLY A 175 -12.49 13.57 13.91
C GLY A 175 -11.97 12.15 13.61
N THR A 176 -12.90 11.24 13.34
CA THR A 176 -12.64 9.83 13.02
C THR A 176 -11.76 9.69 11.77
N ALA A 177 -11.90 10.58 10.77
CA ALA A 177 -11.07 10.56 9.56
C ALA A 177 -9.57 10.74 9.89
N PHE A 178 -9.27 11.60 10.85
CA PHE A 178 -7.93 11.84 11.35
C PHE A 178 -7.43 10.64 12.18
N THR A 179 -8.24 10.13 13.11
CA THR A 179 -7.89 8.91 13.86
C THR A 179 -7.67 7.69 12.93
N ALA A 180 -8.39 7.60 11.81
CA ALA A 180 -8.17 6.58 10.79
C ALA A 180 -6.78 6.70 10.14
N ARG A 181 -6.29 7.92 9.91
CA ARG A 181 -4.93 8.17 9.41
C ARG A 181 -3.86 7.82 10.44
N ASP A 182 -4.12 8.06 11.72
CA ASP A 182 -3.24 7.64 12.82
C ASP A 182 -3.10 6.13 12.89
N LEU A 183 -4.21 5.39 12.80
CA LEU A 183 -4.16 3.94 12.72
C LEU A 183 -3.24 3.47 11.60
N MET A 184 -3.26 4.16 10.45
CA MET A 184 -2.33 3.83 9.36
C MET A 184 -0.88 4.22 9.64
N GLN A 185 -0.61 5.30 10.39
CA GLN A 185 0.76 5.60 10.87
C GLN A 185 1.27 4.51 11.80
N ILE A 186 0.39 4.00 12.67
CA ILE A 186 0.72 2.93 13.61
C ILE A 186 0.99 1.65 12.83
N VAL A 187 0.14 1.27 11.88
CA VAL A 187 0.38 0.11 10.98
C VAL A 187 1.75 0.23 10.31
N ASP A 188 2.06 1.41 9.76
CA ASP A 188 3.36 1.69 9.13
C ASP A 188 4.54 1.60 10.11
N ALA A 189 4.30 1.80 11.42
CA ALA A 189 5.30 1.68 12.48
C ALA A 189 5.52 0.24 12.97
N VAL A 190 4.46 -0.58 12.99
CA VAL A 190 4.44 -1.88 13.70
C VAL A 190 4.30 -3.11 12.80
N THR A 191 4.04 -2.94 11.50
CA THR A 191 3.90 -4.03 10.53
C THR A 191 4.90 -3.87 9.37
N ASP A 192 5.40 -5.00 8.86
CA ASP A 192 6.32 -4.99 7.71
C ASP A 192 5.58 -5.00 6.37
N ASP A 193 4.35 -5.53 6.34
CA ASP A 193 3.50 -5.63 5.14
C ASP A 193 2.63 -4.38 4.92
N GLY A 194 2.57 -3.49 5.91
CA GLY A 194 1.73 -2.29 5.88
C GLY A 194 0.25 -2.63 5.87
N LEU A 195 -0.15 -3.82 6.34
CA LEU A 195 -1.56 -4.20 6.36
C LEU A 195 -2.13 -4.11 7.77
N LEU A 196 -3.36 -3.62 7.81
CA LEU A 196 -4.12 -3.47 9.03
C LEU A 196 -4.80 -4.79 9.39
N ASN A 197 -4.42 -5.31 10.55
CA ASN A 197 -5.24 -6.23 11.33
C ASN A 197 -5.92 -5.42 12.44
N TYR A 198 -7.25 -5.33 12.41
CA TYR A 198 -8.00 -4.44 13.30
C TYR A 198 -9.20 -5.13 13.92
N TRP A 199 -9.41 -4.89 15.21
CA TRP A 199 -10.62 -5.27 15.92
C TRP A 199 -11.20 -4.05 16.63
N GLY A 200 -12.30 -3.56 16.07
CA GLY A 200 -13.04 -2.43 16.62
C GLY A 200 -14.27 -2.91 17.39
N PHE A 201 -14.49 -2.33 18.56
CA PHE A 201 -15.70 -2.52 19.36
C PHE A 201 -16.50 -1.22 19.43
N SER A 202 -17.84 -1.28 19.36
CA SER A 202 -18.69 -0.10 19.55
C SER A 202 -18.37 1.03 18.56
N TYR A 203 -18.11 2.26 19.01
CA TYR A 203 -17.56 3.34 18.15
C TYR A 203 -16.30 2.92 17.37
N GLY A 204 -15.49 2.01 17.90
CA GLY A 204 -14.36 1.43 17.18
C GLY A 204 -14.78 0.76 15.87
N THR A 205 -16.05 0.36 15.69
CA THR A 205 -16.56 -0.12 14.41
C THR A 205 -16.85 0.99 13.41
N ALA A 206 -17.25 2.18 13.88
CA ALA A 206 -17.36 3.36 13.02
C ALA A 206 -15.96 3.74 12.50
N LEU A 207 -14.97 3.81 13.39
CA LEU A 207 -13.56 3.98 13.02
C LEU A 207 -13.06 2.89 12.07
N GLY A 208 -13.34 1.62 12.36
CA GLY A 208 -12.98 0.49 11.50
C GLY A 208 -13.62 0.56 10.11
N SER A 209 -14.88 0.98 10.04
CA SER A 209 -15.60 1.19 8.78
C SER A 209 -15.01 2.37 8.00
N THR A 210 -14.67 3.47 8.67
CA THR A 210 -14.00 4.63 8.07
C THR A 210 -12.62 4.24 7.53
N VAL A 211 -11.82 3.49 8.28
CA VAL A 211 -10.52 2.99 7.80
C VAL A 211 -10.69 2.03 6.63
N ALA A 212 -11.66 1.11 6.69
CA ALA A 212 -11.94 0.20 5.59
C ALA A 212 -12.39 0.94 4.32
N ALA A 213 -13.11 2.04 4.45
CA ALA A 213 -13.60 2.82 3.32
C ALA A 213 -12.56 3.83 2.79
N MET A 214 -11.70 4.39 3.66
CA MET A 214 -10.60 5.29 3.28
C MET A 214 -9.38 4.54 2.74
N PHE A 215 -9.09 3.35 3.26
CA PHE A 215 -7.91 2.54 2.97
C PHE A 215 -8.24 1.07 2.67
N PRO A 216 -9.20 0.77 1.75
CA PRO A 216 -9.69 -0.59 1.52
C PRO A 216 -8.60 -1.60 1.13
N ASP A 217 -7.58 -1.16 0.39
CA ASP A 217 -6.47 -2.00 -0.07
C ASP A 217 -5.48 -2.36 1.05
N ARG A 218 -5.55 -1.68 2.20
CA ARG A 218 -4.66 -1.89 3.35
C ARG A 218 -5.30 -2.71 4.46
N VAL A 219 -6.50 -3.26 4.27
CA VAL A 219 -7.18 -4.11 5.25
C VAL A 219 -6.84 -5.59 5.04
N ASP A 220 -6.08 -6.23 5.95
CA ASP A 220 -5.83 -7.67 5.91
C ASP A 220 -6.93 -8.47 6.62
N LYS A 221 -7.11 -8.28 7.93
CA LYS A 221 -8.19 -8.91 8.70
C LYS A 221 -8.84 -7.86 9.58
N LEU A 222 -10.15 -7.73 9.45
CA LEU A 222 -10.90 -6.69 10.14
C LEU A 222 -12.15 -7.29 10.76
N ILE A 223 -12.27 -7.13 12.08
CA ILE A 223 -13.46 -7.48 12.84
C ILE A 223 -14.15 -6.20 13.30
N LEU A 224 -15.42 -6.06 12.92
CA LEU A 224 -16.34 -5.07 13.48
C LEU A 224 -17.26 -5.78 14.48
N ASP A 225 -17.18 -5.46 15.77
CA ASP A 225 -17.87 -6.18 16.84
C ASP A 225 -18.72 -5.25 17.72
N GLY A 226 -20.03 -5.48 17.80
CA GLY A 226 -20.95 -4.52 18.41
C GLY A 226 -21.01 -3.25 17.55
N VAL A 227 -21.70 -3.35 16.42
CA VAL A 227 -21.47 -2.46 15.28
C VAL A 227 -22.38 -1.24 15.25
N MET A 228 -21.79 -0.06 15.18
CA MET A 228 -22.49 1.19 14.83
C MET A 228 -22.72 1.29 13.32
N ASN A 229 -23.88 1.81 12.91
CA ASN A 229 -24.19 2.08 11.51
C ASN A 229 -23.53 3.40 11.05
N PRO A 230 -22.44 3.37 10.25
CA PRO A 230 -21.71 4.58 9.91
C PRO A 230 -22.52 5.54 9.02
N HIS A 231 -23.49 5.02 8.24
CA HIS A 231 -24.36 5.86 7.41
C HIS A 231 -25.17 6.84 8.25
N GLN A 232 -25.67 6.41 9.42
CA GLN A 232 -26.37 7.29 10.36
C GLN A 232 -25.42 8.07 11.27
N TYR A 233 -24.27 7.49 11.64
CA TYR A 233 -23.31 8.16 12.51
C TYR A 233 -22.77 9.46 11.92
N PHE A 234 -22.38 9.47 10.64
CA PHE A 234 -21.84 10.68 10.00
C PHE A 234 -22.93 11.67 9.54
N ASN A 235 -24.11 11.18 9.15
CA ASN A 235 -25.13 11.99 8.47
C ASN A 235 -26.39 12.26 9.31
N SER A 236 -26.44 11.80 10.56
CA SER A 236 -27.62 11.89 11.43
C SER A 236 -27.22 11.83 12.92
N TYR A 237 -28.22 11.73 13.81
CA TYR A 237 -28.08 11.68 15.26
C TYR A 237 -28.28 10.26 15.82
N ASP A 238 -27.82 9.23 15.09
CA ASP A 238 -27.73 7.84 15.58
C ASP A 238 -29.04 7.24 16.12
N THR A 239 -30.17 7.51 15.46
CA THR A 239 -31.48 7.02 15.93
C THR A 239 -31.52 5.49 16.02
N GLU A 240 -30.87 4.79 15.08
CA GLU A 240 -30.84 3.34 15.03
C GLU A 240 -30.19 2.69 16.26
N LEU A 241 -29.22 3.34 16.94
CA LEU A 241 -28.56 2.77 18.13
C LEU A 241 -29.56 2.38 19.23
N TRP A 242 -30.69 3.08 19.30
CA TRP A 242 -31.67 2.89 20.36
C TRP A 242 -32.72 1.82 20.05
N ALA A 243 -32.79 1.33 18.81
CA ALA A 243 -33.89 0.51 18.30
C ALA A 243 -34.08 -0.85 19.00
N ALA A 244 -33.02 -1.42 19.58
CA ALA A 244 -33.10 -2.69 20.32
C ALA A 244 -33.28 -2.52 21.83
N THR A 245 -33.13 -1.31 22.37
CA THR A 245 -33.10 -1.03 23.81
C THR A 245 -34.30 -1.63 24.53
N ASP A 246 -35.51 -1.24 24.12
CA ASP A 246 -36.75 -1.64 24.81
C ASP A 246 -36.91 -3.15 24.76
N LYS A 247 -36.58 -3.79 23.63
CA LYS A 247 -36.62 -5.25 23.49
C LYS A 247 -35.64 -5.96 24.42
N VAL A 248 -34.42 -5.43 24.58
CA VAL A 248 -33.42 -5.98 25.51
C VAL A 248 -33.91 -5.83 26.96
N PHE A 249 -34.49 -4.68 27.29
CA PHE A 249 -35.06 -4.42 28.60
C PHE A 249 -36.24 -5.36 28.94
N SER A 250 -37.20 -5.54 28.03
CA SER A 250 -38.29 -6.52 28.24
C SER A 250 -37.74 -7.95 28.37
N SER A 251 -36.70 -8.28 27.59
CA SER A 251 -36.04 -9.60 27.67
C SER A 251 -35.33 -9.83 29.00
N PHE A 252 -34.79 -8.78 29.64
CA PHE A 252 -34.16 -8.89 30.96
C PHE A 252 -35.11 -9.46 32.00
N PHE A 253 -36.36 -8.99 32.07
CA PHE A 253 -37.35 -9.51 33.02
C PHE A 253 -37.70 -10.98 32.76
N GLN A 254 -37.88 -11.36 31.49
CA GLN A 254 -38.15 -12.75 31.11
C GLN A 254 -37.04 -13.70 31.56
N GLN A 255 -35.79 -13.26 31.44
CA GLN A 255 -34.62 -14.07 31.78
C GLN A 255 -34.32 -14.06 33.28
N CYS A 256 -34.56 -12.94 33.96
CA CYS A 256 -34.58 -12.85 35.42
C CYS A 256 -35.51 -13.92 36.02
N LEU A 257 -36.75 -14.02 35.53
CA LEU A 257 -37.74 -14.99 36.06
C LEU A 257 -37.40 -16.45 35.75
N LYS A 258 -36.63 -16.71 34.70
CA LYS A 258 -36.11 -18.06 34.38
C LYS A 258 -34.95 -18.49 35.27
N THR A 259 -34.38 -17.57 36.05
CA THR A 259 -33.18 -17.77 36.88
C THR A 259 -33.43 -17.28 38.32
N PRO A 260 -34.42 -17.85 39.03
CA PRO A 260 -34.91 -17.29 40.29
C PRO A 260 -33.87 -17.25 41.40
N GLU A 261 -32.85 -18.12 41.36
CA GLU A 261 -31.76 -18.18 42.34
C GLU A 261 -30.77 -17.02 42.24
N LEU A 262 -30.76 -16.30 41.11
CA LEU A 262 -29.87 -15.15 40.86
C LEU A 262 -30.61 -13.82 40.68
N CYS A 263 -31.94 -13.82 40.61
CA CYS A 263 -32.72 -12.61 40.38
C CYS A 263 -33.54 -12.20 41.61
N ALA A 264 -33.24 -11.04 42.20
CA ALA A 264 -33.97 -10.51 43.35
C ALA A 264 -35.47 -10.28 43.06
N LEU A 265 -35.82 -9.90 41.82
CA LEU A 265 -37.19 -9.63 41.41
C LEU A 265 -38.05 -10.91 41.30
N ALA A 266 -37.44 -12.10 41.20
CA ALA A 266 -38.18 -13.35 41.10
C ALA A 266 -39.02 -13.65 42.35
N SER A 267 -38.63 -13.08 43.50
CA SER A 267 -39.36 -13.20 44.77
C SER A 267 -40.72 -12.49 44.80
N ARG A 268 -40.98 -11.58 43.84
CA ARG A 268 -42.20 -10.76 43.81
C ARG A 268 -43.43 -11.47 43.22
N ASN A 269 -43.27 -12.67 42.65
CA ASN A 269 -44.36 -13.47 42.06
C ASN A 269 -45.21 -12.71 41.00
N GLN A 270 -44.57 -11.85 40.21
CA GLN A 270 -45.19 -11.10 39.11
C GLN A 270 -44.74 -11.68 37.75
N THR A 271 -45.52 -11.46 36.68
CA THR A 271 -45.06 -11.77 35.31
C THR A 271 -43.98 -10.78 34.85
N ALA A 272 -43.26 -11.11 33.78
CA ALA A 272 -42.22 -10.23 33.24
C ALA A 272 -42.80 -8.86 32.83
N GLU A 273 -43.98 -8.85 32.22
CA GLU A 273 -44.68 -7.64 31.78
C GLU A 273 -45.15 -6.79 32.97
N GLN A 274 -45.59 -7.43 34.06
CA GLN A 274 -45.98 -6.72 35.28
C GLN A 274 -44.78 -6.09 35.99
N LEU A 275 -43.63 -6.79 36.01
CA LEU A 275 -42.39 -6.23 36.55
C LEU A 275 -41.91 -5.05 35.73
N GLU A 276 -41.89 -5.18 34.39
CA GLU A 276 -41.50 -4.11 33.48
C GLU A 276 -42.36 -2.85 33.67
N GLU A 277 -43.68 -3.01 33.73
CA GLU A 277 -44.61 -1.90 33.96
C GLU A 277 -44.40 -1.26 35.36
N SER A 278 -44.09 -2.06 36.38
CA SER A 278 -43.77 -1.54 37.72
C SER A 278 -42.51 -0.67 37.70
N ILE A 279 -41.50 -1.04 36.90
CA ILE A 279 -40.29 -0.23 36.74
C ILE A 279 -40.56 1.04 35.93
N TYR A 280 -41.38 0.98 34.88
CA TYR A 280 -41.78 2.21 34.18
C TYR A 280 -42.53 3.18 35.08
N GLN A 281 -43.43 2.67 35.95
CA GLN A 281 -44.11 3.51 36.94
C GLN A 281 -43.14 4.12 37.96
N LEU A 282 -42.14 3.35 38.41
CA LEU A 282 -41.07 3.87 39.26
C LEU A 282 -40.31 5.01 38.56
N LEU A 283 -39.93 4.83 37.29
CA LEU A 283 -39.25 5.87 36.51
C LEU A 283 -40.13 7.12 36.35
N ASP A 284 -41.42 6.94 36.03
CA ASP A 284 -42.38 8.06 35.90
C ASP A 284 -42.60 8.80 37.23
N ASN A 285 -42.53 8.11 38.37
CA ASN A 285 -42.58 8.71 39.69
C ASN A 285 -41.31 9.53 39.98
N LEU A 286 -40.13 8.97 39.70
CA LEU A 286 -38.84 9.67 39.85
C LEU A 286 -38.71 10.93 38.97
N LYS A 287 -39.52 11.04 37.91
CA LYS A 287 -39.62 12.25 37.08
C LYS A 287 -40.35 13.40 37.80
N ARG A 288 -41.27 13.08 38.72
CA ARG A 288 -42.07 14.06 39.46
C ARG A 288 -41.53 14.30 40.86
N GLU A 289 -41.04 13.24 41.49
CA GLU A 289 -40.60 13.19 42.89
C GLU A 289 -39.23 12.49 42.96
N PRO A 290 -38.12 13.20 42.66
CA PRO A 290 -36.78 12.62 42.76
C PRO A 290 -36.42 12.34 44.23
N ILE A 291 -35.62 11.29 44.45
CA ILE A 291 -35.19 10.86 45.79
C ILE A 291 -33.88 11.58 46.13
N VAL A 292 -33.83 12.23 47.30
CA VAL A 292 -32.60 12.83 47.83
C VAL A 292 -32.01 11.91 48.89
N TYR A 293 -30.75 11.52 48.72
CA TYR A 293 -30.02 10.69 49.67
C TYR A 293 -28.58 11.20 49.86
N GLU A 294 -28.25 11.59 51.09
CA GLU A 294 -27.00 12.26 51.43
C GLU A 294 -26.69 13.46 50.50
N HIS A 295 -25.66 13.35 49.66
CA HIS A 295 -25.22 14.39 48.73
C HIS A 295 -25.64 14.11 47.27
N SER A 296 -26.53 13.14 47.05
CA SER A 296 -26.91 12.64 45.72
C SER A 296 -28.42 12.78 45.46
N ILE A 297 -28.78 13.09 44.21
CA ILE A 297 -30.16 13.12 43.72
C ILE A 297 -30.36 11.93 42.79
N ILE A 298 -31.31 11.06 43.12
CA ILE A 298 -31.72 9.92 42.30
C ILE A 298 -33.01 10.30 41.60
N ASP A 299 -32.90 10.71 40.35
CA ASP A 299 -34.02 11.10 39.49
C ASP A 299 -34.20 10.13 38.31
N HIS A 300 -35.18 10.44 37.47
CA HIS A 300 -35.48 9.67 36.26
C HIS A 300 -34.26 9.52 35.32
N SER A 301 -33.45 10.57 35.18
CA SER A 301 -32.23 10.59 34.34
C SER A 301 -31.12 9.74 34.92
N TYR A 302 -30.90 9.83 36.23
CA TYR A 302 -29.95 9.02 36.98
C TYR A 302 -30.27 7.54 36.77
N MET A 303 -31.55 7.17 36.92
CA MET A 303 -31.97 5.79 36.74
C MET A 303 -31.89 5.30 35.30
N LYS A 304 -32.31 6.10 34.31
CA LYS A 304 -32.15 5.71 32.89
C LYS A 304 -30.67 5.52 32.53
N THR A 305 -29.79 6.36 33.05
CA THR A 305 -28.34 6.24 32.90
C THR A 305 -27.80 4.96 33.53
N PHE A 306 -28.20 4.67 34.77
CA PHE A 306 -27.85 3.42 35.44
C PHE A 306 -28.32 2.20 34.65
N ILE A 307 -29.57 2.20 34.19
CA ILE A 307 -30.12 1.12 33.37
C ILE A 307 -29.34 0.96 32.07
N ARG A 308 -28.99 2.06 31.39
CA ARG A 308 -28.16 2.04 30.18
C ARG A 308 -26.88 1.24 30.43
N PHE A 309 -26.09 1.60 31.45
CA PHE A 309 -24.83 0.90 31.73
C PHE A 309 -25.02 -0.52 32.25
N ALA A 310 -26.07 -0.78 33.03
CA ALA A 310 -26.36 -2.13 33.50
C ALA A 310 -26.71 -3.07 32.34
N LEU A 311 -27.36 -2.60 31.28
CA LEU A 311 -27.70 -3.39 30.10
C LEU A 311 -26.48 -3.70 29.19
N TYR A 312 -25.33 -3.04 29.39
CA TYR A 312 -24.12 -3.30 28.58
C TYR A 312 -23.56 -4.69 28.79
N THR A 313 -23.65 -5.25 30.01
CA THR A 313 -23.07 -6.56 30.31
C THR A 313 -24.07 -7.40 31.08
N PRO A 314 -24.31 -8.67 30.66
CA PRO A 314 -25.19 -9.56 31.39
C PRO A 314 -24.78 -9.68 32.85
N SER A 315 -23.47 -9.74 33.16
CA SER A 315 -22.94 -9.79 34.53
C SER A 315 -23.48 -8.73 35.49
N SER A 316 -23.95 -7.59 34.98
CA SER A 316 -24.55 -6.53 35.80
C SER A 316 -26.03 -6.75 36.10
N TYR A 317 -26.77 -7.61 35.38
CA TYR A 317 -28.22 -7.67 35.61
C TYR A 317 -28.70 -8.25 36.94
N PRO A 318 -27.96 -9.09 37.70
CA PRO A 318 -28.35 -9.46 39.06
C PRO A 318 -28.37 -8.22 39.96
N SER A 319 -27.38 -7.34 39.80
CA SER A 319 -27.34 -6.05 40.49
C SER A 319 -28.41 -5.09 39.98
N LEU A 320 -28.71 -5.08 38.68
CA LEU A 320 -29.86 -4.33 38.16
C LEU A 320 -31.18 -4.79 38.81
N ALA A 321 -31.38 -6.11 38.91
CA ALA A 321 -32.54 -6.68 39.57
C ALA A 321 -32.58 -6.35 41.07
N SER A 322 -31.44 -6.40 41.76
CA SER A 322 -31.31 -5.99 43.15
C SER A 322 -31.59 -4.50 43.35
N ALA A 323 -31.06 -3.64 42.49
CA ALA A 323 -31.28 -2.20 42.50
C ALA A 323 -32.78 -1.87 42.35
N PHE A 324 -33.44 -2.48 41.38
CA PHE A 324 -34.88 -2.35 41.21
C PHE A 324 -35.66 -2.88 42.42
N ASN A 325 -35.26 -4.04 42.97
CA ASN A 325 -35.93 -4.56 44.15
C ASN A 325 -35.77 -3.64 45.37
N PHE A 326 -34.58 -3.08 45.59
CA PHE A 326 -34.33 -2.13 46.68
C PHE A 326 -35.17 -0.85 46.52
N LEU A 327 -35.26 -0.29 45.32
CA LEU A 327 -36.10 0.90 45.09
C LEU A 327 -37.59 0.61 45.24
N LEU A 328 -38.05 -0.56 44.78
CA LEU A 328 -39.45 -1.00 44.98
C LEU A 328 -39.79 -1.27 46.45
N ASP A 329 -38.78 -1.56 47.28
CA ASP A 329 -38.90 -1.75 48.73
C ASP A 329 -38.54 -0.46 49.52
N GLU A 330 -38.35 0.67 48.83
CA GLU A 330 -37.94 1.97 49.39
C GLU A 330 -36.61 1.94 50.20
N ASN A 331 -35.75 0.94 49.95
CA ASN A 331 -34.46 0.77 50.59
C ASN A 331 -33.34 1.52 49.83
N VAL A 332 -33.38 2.85 49.91
CA VAL A 332 -32.46 3.74 49.19
C VAL A 332 -31.00 3.53 49.61
N LYS A 333 -30.74 3.21 50.89
CA LYS A 333 -29.38 2.98 51.38
C LYS A 333 -28.69 1.82 50.64
N ASN A 334 -29.33 0.65 50.59
CA ASN A 334 -28.74 -0.51 49.92
C ASN A 334 -28.67 -0.31 48.41
N PHE A 335 -29.61 0.45 47.84
CA PHE A 335 -29.52 0.88 46.44
C PHE A 335 -28.26 1.72 46.22
N THR A 336 -28.04 2.78 46.99
CA THR A 336 -26.87 3.66 46.83
C THR A 336 -25.56 2.93 47.09
N GLU A 337 -25.47 2.08 48.12
CA GLU A 337 -24.26 1.25 48.36
C GLU A 337 -23.95 0.31 47.19
N LEU A 338 -24.98 -0.31 46.59
CA LEU A 338 -24.82 -1.19 45.42
C LEU A 338 -24.40 -0.39 44.18
N VAL A 339 -25.07 0.74 43.95
CA VAL A 339 -24.83 1.59 42.80
C VAL A 339 -23.45 2.22 42.91
N ASP A 340 -23.06 2.83 44.02
CA ASP A 340 -21.71 3.40 44.21
C ASP A 340 -20.60 2.35 43.98
N ALA A 341 -20.81 1.11 44.44
CA ALA A 341 -19.87 0.02 44.22
C ALA A 341 -19.78 -0.43 42.74
N GLN A 342 -20.84 -0.28 41.94
CA GLN A 342 -20.86 -0.65 40.52
C GLN A 342 -20.60 0.52 39.57
N VAL A 343 -20.89 1.74 40.01
CA VAL A 343 -21.03 2.93 39.18
C VAL A 343 -19.94 3.95 39.48
N GLY A 344 -19.34 3.94 40.69
CA GLY A 344 -18.27 4.86 41.08
C GLY A 344 -17.08 4.87 40.12
N GLY A 345 -16.81 3.77 39.39
CA GLY A 345 -15.82 3.72 38.31
C GLY A 345 -16.38 3.98 36.91
N LEU A 346 -17.61 3.54 36.61
CA LEU A 346 -18.20 3.58 35.27
C LEU A 346 -18.82 4.94 34.91
N LEU A 347 -19.46 5.63 35.85
CA LEU A 347 -19.95 7.00 35.66
C LEU A 347 -18.79 8.01 35.66
N ALA A 348 -17.77 7.78 36.51
CA ALA A 348 -16.57 8.61 36.55
C ALA A 348 -15.77 8.52 35.23
N ALA A 349 -15.63 7.33 34.66
CA ALA A 349 -14.93 7.13 33.38
C ALA A 349 -15.77 7.50 32.14
N GLY A 350 -17.10 7.32 32.20
CA GLY A 350 -17.97 7.42 31.01
C GLY A 350 -18.80 8.69 30.87
N MET A 351 -18.98 9.49 31.91
CA MET A 351 -19.88 10.65 31.86
C MET A 351 -19.31 11.96 32.41
N ALA A 352 -18.21 11.92 33.15
CA ALA A 352 -17.79 13.07 33.93
C ALA A 352 -16.34 13.54 33.71
N GLY A 353 -15.65 13.10 32.66
CA GLY A 353 -14.25 13.50 32.50
C GLY A 353 -13.68 13.49 31.09
N ASN A 354 -14.44 13.16 30.06
CA ASN A 354 -13.84 12.93 28.74
C ASN A 354 -14.58 13.65 27.61
N ASP A 355 -14.10 14.84 27.28
CA ASP A 355 -14.71 15.68 26.24
C ASP A 355 -14.69 15.04 24.86
N ALA A 356 -13.82 14.06 24.62
CA ALA A 356 -13.80 13.33 23.36
C ALA A 356 -15.09 12.54 23.08
N ALA A 357 -15.85 12.15 24.12
CA ALA A 357 -17.13 11.48 23.95
C ALA A 357 -18.18 12.36 23.21
N PHE A 358 -18.00 13.69 23.25
CA PHE A 358 -18.84 14.65 22.51
C PHE A 358 -18.09 15.30 21.35
N ALA A 359 -16.81 15.67 21.55
CA ALA A 359 -16.03 16.37 20.54
C ALA A 359 -15.82 15.54 19.27
N ILE A 360 -15.58 14.22 19.41
CA ILE A 360 -15.37 13.34 18.25
C ILE A 360 -16.67 13.19 17.43
N PRO A 361 -17.82 12.80 18.02
CA PRO A 361 -19.08 12.74 17.26
C PRO A 361 -19.49 14.08 16.65
N CYS A 362 -19.26 15.21 17.34
CA CYS A 362 -19.64 16.52 16.82
C CYS A 362 -18.72 16.99 15.69
N ALA A 363 -17.43 16.64 15.71
CA ALA A 363 -16.53 16.85 14.58
C ALA A 363 -16.94 16.01 13.35
N ASP A 364 -17.36 14.77 13.57
CA ASP A 364 -17.72 13.83 12.50
C ASP A 364 -19.06 14.11 11.83
N LYS A 365 -20.01 14.73 12.52
CA LYS A 365 -21.37 14.91 12.02
C LYS A 365 -21.53 16.13 11.11
N GLU A 366 -22.25 15.96 10.01
CA GLU A 366 -22.68 17.06 9.14
C GLU A 366 -24.20 17.07 8.97
N THR A 367 -24.90 17.86 9.78
CA THR A 367 -26.37 17.88 9.75
C THR A 367 -26.95 19.16 9.14
N GLY A 368 -26.15 20.23 9.02
CA GLY A 368 -26.58 21.54 8.51
C GLY A 368 -27.63 22.24 9.38
N LYS A 369 -27.81 21.79 10.64
CA LYS A 369 -28.79 22.32 11.60
C LYS A 369 -28.07 23.14 12.66
N HIS A 370 -28.67 24.26 13.06
CA HIS A 370 -28.07 25.23 13.98
C HIS A 370 -29.03 25.74 15.07
N THR A 371 -30.32 25.42 14.96
CA THR A 371 -31.36 25.88 15.90
C THR A 371 -32.15 24.72 16.50
N LEU A 372 -32.79 24.98 17.65
CA LEU A 372 -33.64 24.00 18.32
C LEU A 372 -34.82 23.54 17.44
N ASP A 373 -35.43 24.46 16.68
CA ASP A 373 -36.57 24.14 15.80
C ASP A 373 -36.17 23.20 14.65
N GLU A 374 -34.96 23.37 14.10
CA GLU A 374 -34.43 22.53 13.01
C GLU A 374 -34.16 21.08 13.45
N ILE A 375 -33.76 20.87 14.71
CA ILE A 375 -33.45 19.53 15.24
C ILE A 375 -34.61 18.86 15.97
N MET A 376 -35.67 19.60 16.29
CA MET A 376 -36.83 19.07 17.01
C MET A 376 -37.43 17.80 16.36
N PRO A 377 -37.50 17.66 15.02
CA PRO A 377 -37.93 16.41 14.39
C PRO A 377 -37.05 15.20 14.72
N ASP A 378 -35.73 15.38 14.82
CA ASP A 378 -34.81 14.29 15.16
C ASP A 378 -34.93 13.90 16.63
N LEU A 379 -35.04 14.88 17.52
CA LEU A 379 -35.28 14.65 18.96
C LEU A 379 -36.59 13.88 19.18
N ASN A 380 -37.64 14.22 18.43
CA ASN A 380 -38.90 13.46 18.47
C ASN A 380 -38.73 12.03 17.96
N THR A 381 -37.93 11.84 16.91
CA THR A 381 -37.64 10.51 16.35
C THR A 381 -36.86 9.65 17.34
N LEU A 382 -35.87 10.22 18.03
CA LEU A 382 -35.13 9.57 19.11
C LEU A 382 -36.07 9.09 20.22
N SER A 383 -36.91 9.98 20.75
CA SER A 383 -37.89 9.63 21.79
C SER A 383 -38.92 8.58 21.36
N GLN A 384 -39.26 8.52 20.07
CA GLN A 384 -40.16 7.50 19.52
C GLN A 384 -39.47 6.15 19.28
N THR A 385 -38.15 6.14 19.11
CA THR A 385 -37.39 4.91 18.81
C THR A 385 -37.24 4.02 20.04
N SER A 386 -37.09 4.60 21.23
CA SER A 386 -37.05 3.87 22.50
C SER A 386 -37.71 4.67 23.61
N ARG A 387 -38.71 4.06 24.27
CA ARG A 387 -39.35 4.62 25.46
C ARG A 387 -38.35 4.78 26.61
N LEU A 388 -37.42 3.82 26.72
CA LEU A 388 -36.46 3.78 27.81
C LEU A 388 -35.30 4.76 27.61
N LEU A 389 -34.58 4.69 26.49
CA LEU A 389 -33.32 5.43 26.31
C LEU A 389 -33.30 6.40 25.12
N GLY A 390 -34.40 6.58 24.37
CA GLY A 390 -34.40 7.50 23.21
C GLY A 390 -33.95 8.93 23.57
N GLU A 391 -34.44 9.48 24.68
CA GLU A 391 -34.09 10.81 25.17
C GLU A 391 -32.59 10.97 25.53
N VAL A 392 -31.89 9.86 25.81
CA VAL A 392 -30.45 9.86 26.10
C VAL A 392 -29.62 10.33 24.91
N GLY A 393 -30.12 10.14 23.69
CA GLY A 393 -29.49 10.65 22.47
C GLY A 393 -29.54 12.17 22.30
N ASN A 394 -30.42 12.86 23.03
CA ASN A 394 -30.62 14.31 22.88
C ASN A 394 -29.36 15.11 23.20
N ALA A 395 -28.57 14.68 24.20
CA ALA A 395 -27.37 15.38 24.62
C ALA A 395 -26.35 15.53 23.48
N ILE A 396 -26.08 14.45 22.74
CA ILE A 396 -25.17 14.48 21.58
C ILE A 396 -25.79 15.33 20.47
N ALA A 397 -27.07 15.12 20.14
CA ALA A 397 -27.73 15.87 19.07
C ALA A 397 -27.70 17.39 19.30
N MET A 398 -28.10 17.84 20.49
CA MET A 398 -28.13 19.26 20.86
C MET A 398 -26.74 19.87 20.97
N THR A 399 -25.75 19.12 21.48
CA THR A 399 -24.36 19.59 21.58
C THR A 399 -23.76 19.78 20.19
N CYS A 400 -23.91 18.79 19.29
CA CYS A 400 -23.33 18.87 17.96
C CYS A 400 -23.99 19.93 17.07
N THR A 401 -25.27 20.21 17.28
CA THR A 401 -25.99 21.31 16.58
C THR A 401 -25.47 22.68 16.98
N GLN A 402 -24.95 22.81 18.20
CA GLN A 402 -24.41 24.05 18.75
C GLN A 402 -22.87 24.06 18.75
N TRP A 403 -22.24 23.12 18.05
CA TRP A 403 -20.79 22.97 18.00
C TRP A 403 -20.12 24.20 17.37
N LYS A 404 -18.93 24.55 17.87
CA LYS A 404 -18.34 25.88 17.66
C LYS A 404 -17.25 25.94 16.59
N PHE A 405 -16.77 24.81 16.12
CA PHE A 405 -15.70 24.73 15.14
C PHE A 405 -15.89 23.53 14.21
N ASP A 406 -15.46 23.68 12.97
CA ASP A 406 -15.56 22.62 11.97
C ASP A 406 -14.34 21.69 12.03
N ALA A 407 -14.56 20.42 11.68
CA ALA A 407 -13.47 19.48 11.46
C ALA A 407 -12.68 19.89 10.21
N LYS A 408 -11.35 19.76 10.29
CA LYS A 408 -10.45 19.97 9.15
C LYS A 408 -10.61 18.92 8.06
N GLU A 409 -11.00 17.71 8.44
CA GLU A 409 -11.39 16.66 7.53
C GLU A 409 -12.52 15.85 8.16
N ARG A 410 -13.55 15.61 7.35
CA ARG A 410 -14.65 14.70 7.65
C ARG A 410 -14.71 13.65 6.55
N TYR A 411 -15.08 12.42 6.90
CA TYR A 411 -15.30 11.40 5.89
C TYR A 411 -16.71 11.53 5.29
N GLU A 412 -16.79 11.83 4.00
CA GLU A 412 -18.05 12.06 3.26
C GLU A 412 -18.43 10.89 2.32
N GLY A 413 -17.69 9.79 2.35
CA GLY A 413 -17.94 8.65 1.46
C GLY A 413 -19.14 7.80 1.89
N ASN A 414 -19.63 6.96 0.97
CA ASN A 414 -20.87 6.19 1.15
C ASN A 414 -20.68 4.82 1.82
N PHE A 415 -19.49 4.49 2.34
CA PHE A 415 -19.17 3.17 2.94
C PHE A 415 -19.44 1.94 2.05
N GLU A 416 -19.68 2.13 0.76
CA GLU A 416 -19.79 1.04 -0.23
C GLU A 416 -18.40 0.77 -0.81
N SER A 417 -17.72 -0.24 -0.28
CA SER A 417 -16.36 -0.54 -0.72
C SER A 417 -16.03 -2.02 -0.65
N LYS A 418 -15.03 -2.42 -1.42
CA LYS A 418 -14.45 -3.76 -1.43
C LYS A 418 -13.06 -3.68 -0.82
N THR A 419 -12.90 -4.22 0.39
CA THR A 419 -11.59 -4.35 1.04
C THR A 419 -10.75 -5.44 0.38
N LYS A 420 -9.43 -5.40 0.60
CA LYS A 420 -8.48 -6.40 0.10
C LYS A 420 -8.88 -7.83 0.49
N ASN A 421 -9.26 -8.02 1.75
CA ASN A 421 -9.89 -9.25 2.22
C ASN A 421 -11.25 -8.93 2.87
N PRO A 422 -12.22 -9.86 2.79
CA PRO A 422 -13.52 -9.72 3.42
C PRO A 422 -13.49 -9.44 4.93
N ILE A 423 -14.37 -8.54 5.35
CA ILE A 423 -14.58 -8.15 6.75
C ILE A 423 -15.45 -9.19 7.47
N LEU A 424 -15.08 -9.53 8.71
CA LEU A 424 -15.97 -10.24 9.63
C LEU A 424 -16.77 -9.22 10.45
N VAL A 425 -18.08 -9.24 10.31
CA VAL A 425 -18.99 -8.38 11.07
C VAL A 425 -19.63 -9.23 12.16
N ILE A 426 -19.64 -8.78 13.41
CA ILE A 426 -20.25 -9.49 14.54
C ILE A 426 -21.28 -8.59 15.22
N GLY A 427 -22.53 -9.05 15.21
CA GLY A 427 -23.63 -8.38 15.90
C GLY A 427 -24.27 -9.31 16.92
N ASN A 428 -24.46 -8.84 18.15
CA ASN A 428 -25.18 -9.59 19.16
C ASN A 428 -26.70 -9.48 18.92
N THR A 429 -27.41 -10.60 19.08
CA THR A 429 -28.88 -10.63 18.92
C THR A 429 -29.58 -9.69 19.91
N TYR A 430 -29.02 -9.52 21.12
CA TYR A 430 -29.55 -8.69 22.20
C TYR A 430 -28.51 -7.68 22.70
N ASP A 431 -28.00 -6.87 21.77
CA ASP A 431 -27.19 -5.68 22.08
C ASP A 431 -28.10 -4.45 22.29
N SER A 432 -28.02 -3.80 23.45
CA SER A 432 -28.79 -2.58 23.73
C SER A 432 -28.09 -1.29 23.29
N ALA A 433 -26.82 -1.35 22.90
CA ALA A 433 -26.02 -0.19 22.52
C ALA A 433 -25.80 -0.13 21.01
N THR A 434 -25.55 -1.27 20.36
CA THR A 434 -25.32 -1.38 18.91
C THR A 434 -26.12 -2.54 18.32
N PRO A 435 -27.38 -2.29 17.90
CA PRO A 435 -28.31 -3.35 17.58
C PRO A 435 -27.86 -4.17 16.37
N LEU A 436 -28.32 -5.44 16.32
CA LEU A 436 -28.02 -6.35 15.21
C LEU A 436 -28.35 -5.77 13.83
N GLN A 437 -29.36 -4.89 13.74
CA GLN A 437 -29.72 -4.22 12.49
C GLN A 437 -28.56 -3.37 11.94
N SER A 438 -27.79 -2.72 12.79
CA SER A 438 -26.62 -1.95 12.38
C SER A 438 -25.53 -2.85 11.77
N ALA A 439 -25.32 -4.03 12.37
CA ALA A 439 -24.43 -5.04 11.83
C ALA A 439 -24.91 -5.61 10.48
N GLN A 440 -26.23 -5.75 10.28
CA GLN A 440 -26.81 -6.16 9.00
C GLN A 440 -26.61 -5.10 7.92
N ASN A 441 -26.87 -3.84 8.25
CA ASN A 441 -26.72 -2.71 7.34
C ASN A 441 -25.26 -2.57 6.87
N ILE A 442 -24.29 -2.65 7.78
CA ILE A 442 -22.89 -2.48 7.41
C ILE A 442 -22.33 -3.67 6.61
N SER A 443 -22.77 -4.90 6.91
CA SER A 443 -22.36 -6.08 6.16
C SER A 443 -22.92 -6.03 4.74
N ALA A 444 -24.08 -5.40 4.54
CA ALA A 444 -24.62 -5.16 3.20
C ALA A 444 -23.83 -4.11 2.40
N SER A 445 -23.09 -3.20 3.05
CA SER A 445 -22.31 -2.15 2.38
C SER A 445 -20.92 -2.61 1.93
N PHE A 446 -20.27 -3.54 2.65
CA PHE A 446 -18.93 -4.04 2.31
C PHE A 446 -18.99 -5.34 1.50
N ASP A 447 -18.47 -5.30 0.26
CA ASP A 447 -18.48 -6.45 -0.66
C ASP A 447 -17.73 -7.66 -0.07
N GLY A 448 -18.38 -8.81 -0.10
CA GLY A 448 -17.84 -10.08 0.41
C GLY A 448 -17.82 -10.22 1.93
N SER A 449 -18.18 -9.18 2.70
CA SER A 449 -18.24 -9.28 4.16
C SER A 449 -19.28 -10.32 4.62
N VAL A 450 -19.07 -10.90 5.81
CA VAL A 450 -20.02 -11.85 6.40
C VAL A 450 -20.36 -11.46 7.82
N LEU A 451 -21.67 -11.38 8.08
CA LEU A 451 -22.22 -11.22 9.41
C LEU A 451 -22.27 -12.56 10.18
N LEU A 452 -21.61 -12.59 11.33
CA LEU A 452 -21.85 -13.54 12.41
C LEU A 452 -22.88 -12.95 13.38
N GLU A 453 -24.03 -13.60 13.51
CA GLU A 453 -24.96 -13.28 14.59
C GLU A 453 -24.50 -13.99 15.88
N HIS A 454 -24.10 -13.21 16.87
CA HIS A 454 -23.80 -13.70 18.21
C HIS A 454 -25.09 -13.82 19.02
N GLY A 455 -25.56 -15.05 19.23
CA GLY A 455 -26.78 -15.35 19.99
C GLY A 455 -26.58 -15.19 21.49
N GLY A 456 -26.39 -13.94 21.94
CA GLY A 456 -26.12 -13.57 23.32
C GLY A 456 -26.60 -12.16 23.65
N TRP A 457 -26.49 -11.82 24.94
CA TRP A 457 -26.88 -10.53 25.52
C TRP A 457 -25.66 -9.66 25.80
N GLY A 458 -25.88 -8.36 25.85
CA GLY A 458 -24.84 -7.38 26.16
C GLY A 458 -24.15 -6.87 24.91
N HIS A 459 -23.30 -5.89 25.14
CA HIS A 459 -22.65 -5.09 24.12
C HIS A 459 -21.35 -5.75 23.65
N ALA A 460 -21.29 -6.06 22.34
CA ALA A 460 -20.21 -6.78 21.69
C ALA A 460 -19.90 -8.18 22.26
N THR A 461 -18.95 -8.92 21.67
CA THR A 461 -18.66 -10.30 22.09
C THR A 461 -17.95 -10.42 23.44
N LEU A 462 -17.30 -9.37 23.92
CA LEU A 462 -16.64 -9.39 25.24
C LEU A 462 -17.62 -9.44 26.41
N ALA A 463 -18.85 -8.92 26.22
CA ALA A 463 -19.87 -8.96 27.25
C ALA A 463 -20.41 -10.38 27.52
N HIS A 464 -20.32 -11.29 26.54
CA HIS A 464 -20.93 -12.60 26.65
C HIS A 464 -20.16 -13.69 25.90
N GLY A 465 -19.60 -14.64 26.66
CA GLY A 465 -18.78 -15.72 26.11
C GLY A 465 -19.56 -16.74 25.28
N SER A 466 -18.98 -17.14 24.14
CA SER A 466 -19.50 -18.21 23.28
C SER A 466 -18.35 -18.96 22.64
N SER A 467 -18.20 -20.26 22.96
CA SER A 467 -17.16 -21.11 22.35
C SER A 467 -17.27 -21.20 20.83
N CYS A 468 -18.48 -21.06 20.27
CA CYS A 468 -18.70 -21.01 18.83
C CYS A 468 -18.13 -19.72 18.24
N THR A 469 -18.46 -18.57 18.85
CA THR A 469 -17.96 -17.25 18.44
C THR A 469 -16.44 -17.17 18.57
N SER A 470 -15.88 -17.64 19.70
CA SER A 470 -14.43 -17.68 19.92
C SER A 470 -13.69 -18.52 18.88
N ARG A 471 -14.28 -19.64 18.44
CA ARG A 471 -13.68 -20.47 17.38
C ARG A 471 -13.68 -19.73 16.05
N ILE A 472 -14.80 -19.11 15.68
CA ILE A 472 -14.91 -18.36 14.41
C ILE A 472 -13.93 -17.18 14.40
N ILE A 473 -13.85 -16.43 15.50
CA ILE A 473 -12.89 -15.33 15.65
C ILE A 473 -11.46 -15.85 15.48
N ARG A 474 -11.12 -16.96 16.13
CA ARG A 474 -9.78 -17.55 16.03
C ARG A 474 -9.46 -18.06 14.64
N ASP A 475 -10.40 -18.74 13.98
CA ASP A 475 -10.24 -19.24 12.62
C ASP A 475 -10.02 -18.06 11.67
N TYR A 476 -10.81 -16.98 11.81
CA TYR A 476 -10.62 -15.75 11.04
C TYR A 476 -9.23 -15.13 11.27
N TRP A 477 -8.79 -14.99 12.52
CA TRP A 477 -7.44 -14.48 12.81
C TRP A 477 -6.34 -15.39 12.28
N THR A 478 -6.48 -16.71 12.36
CA THR A 478 -5.42 -17.65 11.97
C THR A 478 -5.26 -17.72 10.45
N ASN A 479 -6.36 -17.83 9.70
CA ASN A 479 -6.30 -18.14 8.27
C ASN A 479 -7.28 -17.33 7.39
N GLY A 480 -7.99 -16.35 7.96
CA GLY A 480 -8.96 -15.53 7.24
C GLY A 480 -10.28 -16.25 6.93
N THR A 481 -10.57 -17.39 7.55
CA THR A 481 -11.82 -18.13 7.29
C THR A 481 -13.01 -17.38 7.86
N LEU A 482 -13.92 -16.99 6.98
CA LEU A 482 -15.22 -16.45 7.35
C LEU A 482 -16.24 -17.58 7.64
N PRO A 483 -17.23 -17.33 8.52
CA PRO A 483 -18.33 -18.26 8.71
C PRO A 483 -19.21 -18.34 7.45
N ALA A 484 -20.09 -19.35 7.38
CA ALA A 484 -21.09 -19.42 6.32
C ALA A 484 -22.10 -18.25 6.45
N VAL A 485 -22.61 -17.75 5.32
CA VAL A 485 -23.64 -16.70 5.32
C VAL A 485 -24.85 -17.16 6.13
N GLY A 486 -25.32 -16.31 7.04
CA GLY A 486 -26.44 -16.62 7.94
C GLY A 486 -26.06 -17.45 9.17
N THR A 487 -24.77 -17.62 9.47
CA THR A 487 -24.31 -18.31 10.68
C THR A 487 -24.80 -17.59 11.93
N LYS A 488 -25.45 -18.35 12.81
CA LYS A 488 -25.82 -17.91 14.15
C LYS A 488 -25.09 -18.77 15.17
N SER A 489 -24.40 -18.11 16.09
CA SER A 489 -23.76 -18.81 17.21
C SER A 489 -24.72 -18.87 18.39
N HIS A 490 -24.93 -20.06 18.92
CA HIS A 490 -25.72 -20.26 20.14
C HIS A 490 -24.77 -20.46 21.31
N SER A 491 -24.90 -19.61 22.35
CA SER A 491 -24.20 -19.88 23.60
C SER A 491 -24.96 -20.96 24.38
N LYS A 492 -24.23 -21.99 24.83
CA LYS A 492 -24.74 -22.98 25.80
C LYS A 492 -24.69 -22.46 27.23
N LEU A 493 -23.97 -21.35 27.46
CA LEU A 493 -23.90 -20.71 28.77
C LEU A 493 -25.22 -19.96 28.97
N GLN A 494 -26.06 -20.50 29.84
CA GLN A 494 -27.23 -19.77 30.31
C GLN A 494 -26.76 -18.55 31.09
N PHE A 495 -27.30 -17.39 30.70
CA PHE A 495 -27.47 -16.07 31.36
C PHE A 495 -26.44 -15.56 32.37
N TYR A 496 -25.78 -16.40 33.18
CA TYR A 496 -24.84 -16.03 34.22
C TYR A 496 -23.82 -17.14 34.51
N PHE A 497 -22.53 -16.85 34.33
CA PHE A 497 -21.56 -16.70 35.43
C PHE A 497 -20.10 -16.83 34.97
N HIS A 498 -19.27 -16.19 35.79
CA HIS A 498 -17.84 -16.41 36.06
C HIS A 498 -16.83 -15.75 35.12
N ASN A 499 -16.18 -14.72 35.68
CA ASN A 499 -14.87 -14.13 35.34
C ASN A 499 -13.70 -15.13 35.26
N LYS A 500 -13.96 -16.42 35.03
CA LYS A 500 -12.95 -17.46 34.89
C LYS A 500 -13.14 -18.16 33.55
N LEU A 501 -12.77 -17.46 32.48
CA LEU A 501 -12.13 -18.12 31.35
C LEU A 501 -10.79 -18.69 31.85
N THR A 502 -10.83 -19.83 32.54
CA THR A 502 -9.60 -20.56 32.85
C THR A 502 -8.93 -20.95 31.54
N CYS A 503 -7.72 -20.44 31.35
CA CYS A 503 -6.82 -20.63 30.21
C CYS A 503 -6.68 -22.10 29.72
N SER A 504 -7.03 -23.07 30.58
CA SER A 504 -6.97 -24.51 30.33
C SER A 504 -7.90 -25.04 29.22
N LEU A 505 -8.91 -24.28 28.78
CA LEU A 505 -9.83 -24.73 27.72
C LEU A 505 -9.48 -24.22 26.30
N LEU A 506 -8.55 -23.27 26.17
CA LEU A 506 -8.36 -22.52 24.91
C LEU A 506 -7.06 -22.80 24.15
N LEU A 507 -6.05 -23.42 24.77
CA LEU A 507 -4.78 -23.80 24.15
C LEU A 507 -4.28 -25.16 24.68
N PRO A 508 -4.21 -26.24 23.87
CA PRO A 508 -3.72 -27.55 24.33
C PRO A 508 -2.21 -27.61 24.62
N THR A 509 -1.44 -26.56 24.30
CA THR A 509 0.03 -26.63 24.17
C THR A 509 0.84 -25.75 25.13
N VAL A 510 0.22 -24.97 26.01
CA VAL A 510 0.96 -24.11 26.97
C VAL A 510 1.08 -24.80 28.32
N THR A 511 2.14 -25.60 28.49
CA THR A 511 2.54 -26.15 29.80
C THR A 511 3.58 -25.24 30.44
N LYS A 512 3.16 -24.10 31.01
CA LYS A 512 3.87 -23.36 32.07
C LYS A 512 3.04 -22.20 32.63
N CYS A 513 2.03 -22.53 33.43
CA CYS A 513 1.63 -21.70 34.57
C CYS A 513 2.04 -22.47 35.82
N GLY A 514 3.04 -22.02 36.58
CA GLY A 514 3.49 -22.72 37.80
C GLY A 514 2.68 -22.30 39.04
N PRO A 515 2.81 -22.99 40.19
CA PRO A 515 2.70 -24.44 40.37
C PRO A 515 1.58 -24.80 41.38
N ILE A 516 0.82 -25.87 41.13
CA ILE A 516 0.17 -26.66 42.20
C ILE A 516 0.31 -28.17 41.87
N GLN A 517 1.16 -28.81 42.67
CA GLN A 517 1.38 -30.25 42.97
C GLN A 517 1.20 -31.36 41.90
N GLU A 518 2.30 -32.11 41.72
CA GLU A 518 2.50 -33.34 40.94
C GLU A 518 1.73 -34.57 41.45
N GLN A 519 1.33 -35.47 40.54
CA GLN A 519 1.43 -36.94 40.72
C GLN A 519 1.49 -37.73 39.38
N SER A 520 2.68 -38.28 39.10
CA SER A 520 3.07 -39.55 38.43
C SER A 520 2.37 -40.12 37.17
N LEU A 521 3.14 -40.15 36.06
CA LEU A 521 3.59 -41.30 35.20
C LEU A 521 2.60 -42.37 34.67
N ASN A 522 2.49 -42.54 33.33
CA ASN A 522 3.27 -43.55 32.57
C ASN A 522 2.99 -43.59 31.04
N GLN A 523 3.95 -44.15 30.30
CA GLN A 523 4.22 -44.09 28.87
C GLN A 523 4.01 -45.46 28.18
N ALA A 524 3.57 -45.54 26.90
CA ALA A 524 3.88 -46.68 25.99
C ALA A 524 3.48 -46.47 24.50
N GLN A 525 4.49 -46.61 23.61
CA GLN A 525 4.56 -47.26 22.28
C GLN A 525 3.67 -46.73 21.11
N TRP A 526 4.14 -46.60 19.85
CA TRP A 526 4.70 -47.63 18.96
C TRP A 526 5.48 -47.05 17.74
N SER A 527 6.40 -47.85 17.18
CA SER A 527 7.20 -47.57 15.96
C SER A 527 7.37 -48.83 15.08
N HIS A 528 7.83 -48.62 13.83
CA HIS A 528 8.23 -49.54 12.73
C HIS A 528 7.15 -49.91 11.68
N PHE A 529 7.38 -49.99 10.36
CA PHE A 529 8.56 -50.48 9.59
C PHE A 529 8.75 -49.82 8.18
N SER A 530 10.04 -49.69 7.77
CA SER A 530 10.75 -49.70 6.44
C SER A 530 10.10 -50.38 5.20
N GLY A 531 10.47 -50.24 3.92
CA GLY A 531 11.59 -49.61 3.16
C GLY A 531 12.03 -50.45 1.91
N ILE A 532 12.40 -49.77 0.79
CA ILE A 532 13.37 -50.06 -0.35
C ILE A 532 12.98 -51.04 -1.51
N PRO A 533 13.65 -51.12 -2.72
CA PRO A 533 14.43 -50.22 -3.65
C PRO A 533 14.12 -50.31 -5.19
N LEU A 534 14.88 -49.52 -6.01
CA LEU A 534 15.00 -49.41 -7.49
C LEU A 534 15.88 -50.46 -8.24
N ASP A 535 15.52 -50.67 -9.53
CA ASP A 535 16.22 -50.92 -10.83
C ASP A 535 17.30 -52.02 -11.10
N ALA A 536 17.09 -52.79 -12.19
CA ALA A 536 18.06 -53.12 -13.26
C ALA A 536 17.47 -54.00 -14.42
N TYR A 537 18.00 -53.84 -15.66
CA TYR A 537 18.06 -54.72 -16.87
C TYR A 537 17.35 -54.30 -18.20
N LEU A 538 18.15 -54.21 -19.28
CA LEU A 538 17.86 -54.31 -20.74
C LEU A 538 17.87 -55.80 -21.18
N PRO A 539 17.42 -56.30 -22.39
CA PRO A 539 17.64 -55.79 -23.79
C PRO A 539 16.49 -56.14 -24.82
N PRO A 540 16.69 -56.44 -26.13
CA PRO A 540 16.85 -55.57 -27.32
C PRO A 540 15.79 -55.76 -28.47
N ASP A 541 15.80 -54.84 -29.46
CA ASP A 541 15.34 -54.82 -30.88
C ASP A 541 14.06 -55.54 -31.39
N MET A 542 13.35 -54.90 -32.36
CA MET A 542 12.91 -55.44 -33.68
C MET A 542 11.96 -54.45 -34.43
N ASP A 543 12.51 -53.89 -35.51
CA ASP A 543 12.00 -53.72 -36.90
C ASP A 543 10.73 -52.92 -37.32
N GLU A 544 11.04 -52.01 -38.26
CA GLU A 544 10.46 -51.80 -39.61
C GLU A 544 8.94 -51.83 -39.79
N HIS A 545 8.35 -50.67 -40.14
CA HIS A 545 7.35 -50.51 -41.21
C HIS A 545 6.85 -49.04 -41.32
N ARG A 546 7.62 -48.14 -41.96
CA ARG A 546 7.06 -46.89 -42.55
C ARG A 546 8.01 -46.06 -43.44
N GLN A 547 8.76 -46.67 -44.35
CA GLN A 547 9.47 -45.93 -45.39
C GLN A 547 9.05 -46.42 -46.77
N GLU A 548 8.02 -45.81 -47.36
CA GLU A 548 7.84 -45.85 -48.83
C GLU A 548 6.79 -44.85 -49.39
N LYS A 549 6.58 -43.68 -48.75
CA LYS A 549 5.60 -42.68 -49.25
C LYS A 549 6.08 -41.22 -49.34
N GLN A 550 7.38 -40.94 -49.18
CA GLN A 550 7.88 -39.56 -48.99
C GLN A 550 8.67 -38.92 -50.15
N SER A 551 9.05 -39.63 -51.22
CA SER A 551 9.98 -39.04 -52.22
C SER A 551 9.34 -38.05 -53.21
N GLY A 552 8.01 -38.03 -53.35
CA GLY A 552 7.30 -37.06 -54.20
C GLY A 552 7.00 -35.71 -53.54
N GLN A 553 7.19 -35.60 -52.22
CA GLN A 553 6.85 -34.39 -51.43
C GLN A 553 8.04 -33.43 -51.23
N HIS A 554 9.27 -33.87 -51.55
CA HIS A 554 10.49 -33.15 -51.18
C HIS A 554 10.86 -32.02 -52.15
N ASP A 555 10.58 -32.16 -53.45
CA ASP A 555 10.95 -31.18 -54.49
C ASP A 555 9.99 -29.97 -54.55
N ASP A 556 8.70 -30.18 -54.26
CA ASP A 556 7.71 -29.09 -54.16
C ASP A 556 7.99 -28.17 -52.96
N LEU A 557 8.64 -28.72 -51.92
CA LEU A 557 8.93 -28.03 -50.68
C LEU A 557 10.07 -27.02 -50.82
N GLU A 558 11.14 -27.39 -51.54
CA GLU A 558 12.28 -26.50 -51.75
C GLU A 558 11.95 -25.34 -52.71
N ARG A 559 11.10 -25.57 -53.72
CA ARG A 559 10.61 -24.49 -54.61
C ARG A 559 9.71 -23.50 -53.88
N GLU A 560 8.77 -24.00 -53.07
CA GLU A 560 7.85 -23.14 -52.31
C GLU A 560 8.58 -22.37 -51.20
N ALA A 561 9.63 -22.95 -50.60
CA ALA A 561 10.51 -22.27 -49.64
C ALA A 561 11.29 -21.11 -50.28
N ALA A 562 11.88 -21.32 -51.47
CA ALA A 562 12.65 -20.30 -52.18
C ALA A 562 11.78 -19.10 -52.64
N HIS A 563 10.56 -19.35 -53.12
CA HIS A 563 9.61 -18.27 -53.47
C HIS A 563 9.23 -17.38 -52.26
N ARG A 564 9.50 -17.85 -51.04
CA ARG A 564 9.20 -17.15 -49.79
C ARG A 564 10.44 -16.56 -49.11
N GLY A 565 11.58 -16.55 -49.79
CA GLY A 565 12.83 -15.99 -49.26
C GLY A 565 13.49 -16.86 -48.18
N LEU A 566 13.21 -18.17 -48.18
CA LEU A 566 13.83 -19.16 -47.32
C LEU A 566 14.87 -19.95 -48.11
N ARG A 567 16.07 -20.13 -47.55
CA ARG A 567 17.15 -20.91 -48.15
C ARG A 567 17.62 -22.00 -47.19
N LYS A 568 17.93 -23.18 -47.72
CA LYS A 568 18.52 -24.28 -46.94
C LYS A 568 19.96 -23.93 -46.55
N THR A 569 20.24 -23.92 -45.25
CA THR A 569 21.56 -23.58 -44.68
C THR A 569 22.32 -24.83 -44.18
N GLY A 570 21.65 -25.98 -44.05
CA GLY A 570 22.23 -27.25 -43.62
C GLY A 570 21.38 -28.47 -44.02
N SER A 571 21.74 -29.69 -43.59
CA SER A 571 21.06 -30.93 -44.00
C SER A 571 19.60 -31.00 -43.56
N ARG A 572 19.25 -30.37 -42.43
CA ARG A 572 17.88 -30.23 -41.90
C ARG A 572 17.55 -28.81 -41.44
N THR A 573 18.26 -27.78 -41.91
CA THR A 573 18.04 -26.39 -41.43
C THR A 573 17.71 -25.40 -42.55
N LEU A 574 16.72 -24.52 -42.29
CA LEU A 574 16.32 -23.40 -43.15
C LEU A 574 16.71 -22.06 -42.51
N GLY A 575 17.24 -21.14 -43.30
CA GLY A 575 17.61 -19.78 -42.93
C GLY A 575 17.09 -18.72 -43.91
N TRP A 576 17.35 -17.44 -43.62
CA TRP A 576 17.00 -16.33 -44.51
C TRP A 576 17.84 -16.33 -45.78
N ASP A 577 17.22 -15.96 -46.89
CA ASP A 577 17.92 -15.37 -48.03
C ASP A 577 18.17 -13.87 -47.75
N VAL A 578 19.44 -13.52 -47.49
CA VAL A 578 19.87 -12.17 -47.06
C VAL A 578 19.61 -11.10 -48.14
N ASP A 579 19.53 -11.51 -49.41
CA ASP A 579 19.27 -10.61 -50.55
C ASP A 579 17.78 -10.43 -50.85
N HIS A 580 16.90 -11.15 -50.14
CA HIS A 580 15.46 -11.08 -50.38
C HIS A 580 14.88 -9.73 -49.93
N ARG A 581 13.97 -9.15 -50.74
CA ARG A 581 13.36 -7.82 -50.50
C ARG A 581 12.62 -7.69 -49.16
N ASP A 582 12.15 -8.80 -48.62
CA ASP A 582 11.38 -8.83 -47.38
C ASP A 582 12.26 -8.94 -46.13
N PHE A 583 13.56 -9.22 -46.30
CA PHE A 583 14.52 -9.19 -45.20
C PHE A 583 14.57 -7.77 -44.62
N PRO A 584 14.45 -7.57 -43.28
CA PRO A 584 14.33 -6.25 -42.65
C PRO A 584 15.40 -5.23 -43.06
N ARG A 585 16.65 -5.67 -43.27
CA ARG A 585 17.73 -4.79 -43.74
C ARG A 585 17.56 -4.31 -45.19
N ASN A 586 16.68 -4.92 -45.98
CA ASN A 586 16.41 -4.54 -47.38
C ASN A 586 15.12 -3.71 -47.55
N TRP A 587 14.44 -3.36 -46.45
CA TRP A 587 13.23 -2.54 -46.52
C TRP A 587 13.49 -1.13 -47.11
N PRO A 588 12.50 -0.51 -47.77
CA PRO A 588 12.64 0.85 -48.30
C PRO A 588 13.04 1.86 -47.22
N LEU A 589 13.93 2.81 -47.54
CA LEU A 589 14.40 3.82 -46.57
C LEU A 589 13.25 4.60 -45.91
N ARG A 590 12.23 5.00 -46.69
CA ARG A 590 11.01 5.65 -46.19
C ARG A 590 10.31 4.86 -45.08
N ARG A 591 10.35 3.53 -45.18
CA ARG A 591 9.73 2.63 -44.20
C ARG A 591 10.55 2.56 -42.93
N LYS A 592 11.87 2.37 -43.08
CA LYS A 592 12.79 2.33 -41.94
C LYS A 592 12.81 3.65 -41.17
N LEU A 593 12.72 4.79 -41.87
CA LEU A 593 12.62 6.11 -41.25
C LEU A 593 11.29 6.29 -40.53
N TYR A 594 10.17 5.86 -41.11
CA TYR A 594 8.87 5.93 -40.44
C TYR A 594 8.86 5.12 -39.14
N ASP A 595 9.26 3.85 -39.20
CA ASP A 595 9.28 2.95 -38.03
C ASP A 595 10.23 3.50 -36.95
N ALA A 596 11.43 3.97 -37.33
CA ALA A 596 12.37 4.58 -36.38
C ALA A 596 11.85 5.88 -35.77
N CYS A 597 11.29 6.81 -36.56
CA CYS A 597 10.82 8.12 -36.07
C CYS A 597 9.64 7.99 -35.10
N VAL A 598 8.69 7.09 -35.37
CA VAL A 598 7.55 6.88 -34.46
C VAL A 598 8.02 6.29 -33.14
N ILE A 599 8.95 5.33 -33.17
CA ILE A 599 9.51 4.72 -31.96
C ILE A 599 10.40 5.73 -31.20
N PHE A 600 11.17 6.58 -31.90
CA PHE A 600 11.93 7.68 -31.29
C PHE A 600 11.03 8.67 -30.57
N PHE A 601 9.93 9.07 -31.19
CA PHE A 601 8.99 9.99 -30.57
C PHE A 601 8.32 9.37 -29.35
N LEU A 602 7.93 8.09 -29.44
CA LEU A 602 7.39 7.34 -28.32
C LEU A 602 8.40 7.30 -27.17
N GLU A 603 9.64 6.91 -27.43
CA GLU A 603 10.72 6.86 -26.44
C GLU A 603 11.02 8.23 -25.82
N PHE A 604 11.14 9.28 -26.64
CA PHE A 604 11.33 10.65 -26.16
C PHE A 604 10.23 11.01 -25.17
N TYR A 605 8.98 10.82 -25.57
CA TYR A 605 7.83 11.24 -24.80
C TYR A 605 7.63 10.37 -23.54
N THR A 606 7.80 9.05 -23.65
CA THR A 606 7.79 8.16 -22.48
C THR A 606 8.96 8.44 -21.56
N THR A 607 10.09 8.94 -22.05
CA THR A 607 11.22 9.39 -21.21
C THR A 607 10.87 10.68 -20.47
N VAL A 608 10.33 11.69 -21.16
CA VAL A 608 9.82 12.94 -20.55
C VAL A 608 8.78 12.63 -19.46
N MET A 609 7.97 11.57 -19.65
CA MET A 609 7.01 11.12 -18.65
C MET A 609 7.57 10.14 -17.61
N SER A 610 8.65 9.42 -17.92
CA SER A 610 9.34 8.52 -16.97
C SER A 610 10.11 9.30 -15.91
N THR A 611 10.55 10.53 -16.20
CA THR A 611 11.03 11.49 -15.20
C THR A 611 9.92 11.97 -14.25
N THR A 612 8.67 11.68 -14.58
CA THR A 612 7.48 11.84 -13.73
C THR A 612 7.01 10.52 -13.11
N GLY A 613 7.83 9.48 -13.16
CA GLY A 613 7.91 8.29 -12.29
C GLY A 613 6.98 7.09 -12.53
N PRO A 614 7.41 5.87 -12.10
CA PRO A 614 7.24 4.62 -12.89
C PRO A 614 6.89 3.28 -12.14
N SER A 615 6.36 2.24 -12.83
CA SER A 615 6.84 0.82 -13.03
C SER A 615 5.78 -0.32 -13.13
N ALA A 616 5.80 -1.21 -14.13
CA ALA A 616 5.14 -2.55 -14.20
C ALA A 616 3.67 -2.81 -14.72
N ALA A 617 3.55 -3.55 -15.85
CA ALA A 617 2.35 -3.93 -16.59
C ALA A 617 2.36 -5.40 -16.94
N GLU A 618 1.18 -6.01 -16.95
CA GLU A 618 1.15 -7.47 -16.80
C GLU A 618 0.13 -8.21 -17.65
N GLU A 619 -0.69 -7.56 -18.47
CA GLU A 619 -1.75 -8.31 -19.19
C GLU A 619 -1.50 -8.58 -20.68
N ALA A 620 -0.34 -8.21 -21.23
CA ALA A 620 -0.15 -8.19 -22.69
C ALA A 620 0.64 -9.36 -23.30
N MET A 621 0.92 -10.44 -22.57
CA MET A 621 1.98 -11.40 -22.96
C MET A 621 1.55 -12.85 -23.21
N SER A 622 0.27 -13.14 -23.42
CA SER A 622 -0.15 -14.52 -23.69
C SER A 622 -0.30 -14.91 -25.17
N GLU A 623 -0.09 -14.03 -26.17
CA GLU A 623 -0.33 -14.47 -27.56
C GLU A 623 0.43 -13.83 -28.77
N TYR A 624 1.19 -12.71 -28.74
CA TYR A 624 1.60 -12.10 -30.03
C TYR A 624 2.93 -11.31 -30.21
N ALA A 625 3.53 -11.50 -31.40
CA ALA A 625 4.25 -10.56 -32.31
C ALA A 625 4.64 -9.13 -31.84
N MET A 626 5.89 -8.69 -32.12
CA MET A 626 6.52 -7.44 -31.64
C MET A 626 5.77 -6.13 -31.98
N SER A 627 5.08 -6.05 -33.12
CA SER A 627 4.26 -4.87 -33.46
C SER A 627 3.05 -4.70 -32.53
N ARG A 628 2.58 -5.79 -31.93
CA ARG A 628 1.47 -5.78 -30.96
C ARG A 628 1.96 -5.44 -29.55
N VAL A 629 3.19 -5.80 -29.19
CA VAL A 629 3.79 -5.43 -27.89
C VAL A 629 3.85 -3.91 -27.74
N MET A 630 4.34 -3.18 -28.75
CA MET A 630 4.41 -1.70 -28.71
C MET A 630 3.03 -1.04 -28.67
N MET A 631 2.04 -1.61 -29.36
CA MET A 631 0.65 -1.13 -29.28
C MET A 631 0.06 -1.37 -27.89
N LEU A 632 0.26 -2.56 -27.32
CA LEU A 632 -0.25 -2.91 -26.00
C LEU A 632 0.39 -2.05 -24.90
N THR A 633 1.69 -1.78 -24.98
CA THR A 633 2.37 -0.90 -24.02
C THR A 633 1.97 0.56 -24.23
N GLY A 634 1.79 1.02 -25.47
CA GLY A 634 1.27 2.36 -25.74
C GLY A 634 -0.16 2.55 -25.20
N PHE A 635 -1.02 1.55 -25.38
CA PHE A 635 -2.38 1.53 -24.83
C PHE A 635 -2.39 1.48 -23.31
N GLN A 636 -1.55 0.64 -22.71
CA GLN A 636 -1.35 0.60 -21.27
C GLN A 636 -0.90 1.96 -20.74
N PHE A 637 0.08 2.60 -21.37
CA PHE A 637 0.57 3.91 -20.95
C PHE A 637 -0.55 4.98 -20.96
N ILE A 638 -1.44 4.94 -21.96
CA ILE A 638 -2.61 5.83 -22.05
C ILE A 638 -3.57 5.57 -20.89
N ILE A 639 -3.95 4.30 -20.67
CA ILE A 639 -4.85 3.92 -19.58
C ILE A 639 -4.26 4.34 -18.24
N SER A 640 -2.99 4.03 -18.00
CA SER A 640 -2.29 4.36 -16.77
C SER A 640 -2.17 5.87 -16.55
N SER A 641 -1.89 6.65 -17.61
CA SER A 641 -1.87 8.12 -17.52
C SER A 641 -3.25 8.71 -17.24
N LEU A 642 -4.31 8.15 -17.83
CA LEU A 642 -5.68 8.52 -17.51
C LEU A 642 -6.04 8.13 -16.07
N LEU A 643 -5.56 6.97 -15.60
CA LEU A 643 -5.75 6.48 -14.24
C LEU A 643 -5.12 7.45 -13.22
N VAL A 644 -3.90 7.93 -13.47
CA VAL A 644 -3.25 8.94 -12.61
C VAL A 644 -3.96 10.30 -12.68
N GLY A 645 -4.39 10.73 -13.86
CA GLY A 645 -5.00 12.05 -14.04
C GLY A 645 -6.44 12.15 -13.54
N LEU A 646 -7.23 11.08 -13.66
CA LEU A 646 -8.67 11.07 -13.39
C LEU A 646 -9.03 10.55 -12.00
N ILE A 647 -8.25 9.63 -11.43
CA ILE A 647 -8.60 9.02 -10.15
C ILE A 647 -8.09 9.90 -9.00
N PRO A 648 -8.98 10.45 -8.16
CA PRO A 648 -8.59 11.27 -7.01
C PRO A 648 -8.21 10.42 -5.80
N SER A 649 -7.47 9.31 -6.01
CA SER A 649 -7.00 8.44 -4.94
C SER A 649 -5.48 8.23 -5.04
N PRO A 650 -4.73 8.29 -3.92
CA PRO A 650 -3.30 7.98 -3.92
C PRO A 650 -3.00 6.59 -4.45
N ALA A 651 -3.84 5.59 -4.15
CA ALA A 651 -3.72 4.25 -4.71
C ALA A 651 -3.83 4.26 -6.23
N GLY A 652 -4.80 5.00 -6.81
CA GLY A 652 -4.90 5.19 -8.26
C GLY A 652 -3.67 5.89 -8.84
N VAL A 653 -3.13 6.89 -8.16
CA VAL A 653 -1.88 7.55 -8.58
C VAL A 653 -0.70 6.56 -8.54
N PHE A 654 -0.53 5.78 -7.47
CA PHE A 654 0.56 4.80 -7.35
C PHE A 654 0.42 3.66 -8.35
N ILE A 655 -0.77 3.08 -8.48
CA ILE A 655 -1.08 2.03 -9.46
C ILE A 655 -0.88 2.55 -10.88
N GLY A 656 -1.37 3.76 -11.16
CA GLY A 656 -1.21 4.38 -12.47
C GLY A 656 0.24 4.71 -12.79
N ARG A 657 1.03 5.20 -11.81
CA ARG A 657 2.47 5.45 -11.98
C ARG A 657 3.28 4.17 -12.09
N PHE A 658 2.88 3.14 -11.35
CA PHE A 658 3.34 1.77 -11.51
C PHE A 658 3.10 1.38 -12.99
N PHE A 659 1.88 1.16 -13.42
CA PHE A 659 1.62 0.71 -14.79
C PHE A 659 2.20 1.59 -15.91
N SER A 660 2.27 2.92 -15.75
CA SER A 660 2.90 3.82 -16.72
C SER A 660 4.40 3.60 -16.87
N GLY A 661 5.14 3.41 -15.77
CA GLY A 661 6.59 3.18 -15.86
C GLY A 661 7.01 1.81 -16.34
N PHE A 662 6.12 0.82 -16.34
CA PHE A 662 6.41 -0.39 -17.12
C PHE A 662 6.44 -0.07 -18.59
N ALA A 663 5.37 0.63 -19.00
CA ALA A 663 5.04 0.78 -20.38
C ALA A 663 6.08 1.68 -21.03
N SER A 664 6.69 2.58 -20.25
CA SER A 664 7.86 3.37 -20.66
C SER A 664 9.17 2.58 -20.79
N SER A 665 9.32 1.42 -20.16
CA SER A 665 10.57 0.62 -20.26
C SER A 665 10.72 -0.14 -21.58
N VAL A 666 9.59 -0.43 -22.24
CA VAL A 666 9.54 -1.26 -23.45
C VAL A 666 10.02 -0.53 -24.71
N PRO A 667 9.63 0.73 -24.99
CA PRO A 667 10.12 1.49 -26.15
C PRO A 667 11.64 1.53 -26.27
N ALA A 668 12.36 1.79 -25.17
CA ALA A 668 13.82 1.84 -25.15
C ALA A 668 14.48 0.55 -25.67
N ILE A 669 14.02 -0.61 -25.19
CA ILE A 669 14.60 -1.91 -25.57
C ILE A 669 14.23 -2.27 -27.01
N VAL A 670 12.96 -2.05 -27.39
CA VAL A 670 12.50 -2.39 -28.74
C VAL A 670 13.12 -1.47 -29.79
N LEU A 671 13.36 -0.20 -29.47
CA LEU A 671 14.07 0.74 -30.34
C LEU A 671 15.52 0.29 -30.58
N ALA A 672 16.23 -0.09 -29.51
CA ALA A 672 17.60 -0.60 -29.61
C ALA A 672 17.71 -1.80 -30.54
N GLY A 673 16.85 -2.81 -30.33
CA GLY A 673 16.81 -4.03 -31.15
C GLY A 673 16.36 -3.75 -32.58
N SER A 674 15.36 -2.88 -32.77
CA SER A 674 14.89 -2.51 -34.11
C SER A 674 15.93 -1.78 -34.93
N ILE A 675 16.74 -0.91 -34.32
CA ILE A 675 17.86 -0.24 -35.02
C ILE A 675 18.90 -1.28 -35.46
N GLU A 676 19.20 -2.26 -34.60
CA GLU A 676 20.14 -3.36 -34.90
C GLU A 676 19.64 -4.30 -36.01
N ASP A 677 18.33 -4.59 -36.02
CA ASP A 677 17.69 -5.44 -37.02
C ASP A 677 17.56 -4.75 -38.40
N LEU A 678 17.39 -3.41 -38.43
CA LEU A 678 17.11 -2.65 -39.66
C LEU A 678 18.35 -2.04 -40.33
N TYR A 679 19.41 -1.75 -39.58
CA TYR A 679 20.54 -0.95 -40.07
C TYR A 679 21.90 -1.63 -39.86
N THR A 680 22.78 -1.47 -40.83
CA THR A 680 24.18 -1.91 -40.77
C THR A 680 25.02 -1.00 -39.86
N GLN A 681 26.25 -1.42 -39.53
CA GLN A 681 27.06 -0.77 -38.49
C GLN A 681 27.32 0.73 -38.67
N GLN A 682 27.42 1.26 -39.91
CA GLN A 682 27.70 2.67 -40.15
C GLN A 682 26.49 3.61 -39.92
N PRO A 683 25.30 3.40 -40.54
CA PRO A 683 24.10 4.18 -40.22
C PRO A 683 23.64 4.01 -38.77
N ARG A 684 23.87 2.82 -38.19
CA ARG A 684 23.54 2.50 -36.79
C ARG A 684 24.20 3.46 -35.80
N LEU A 685 25.44 3.90 -36.06
CA LEU A 685 26.15 4.85 -35.19
C LEU A 685 25.37 6.15 -34.99
N TRP A 686 24.85 6.73 -36.07
CA TRP A 686 24.12 7.99 -36.04
C TRP A 686 22.74 7.84 -35.42
N LEU A 687 22.04 6.74 -35.71
CA LEU A 687 20.71 6.47 -35.14
C LEU A 687 20.77 6.25 -33.64
N LEU A 688 21.76 5.51 -33.14
CA LEU A 688 21.98 5.33 -31.70
C LEU A 688 22.37 6.64 -31.01
N TRP A 689 23.08 7.55 -31.70
CA TRP A 689 23.38 8.87 -31.15
C TRP A 689 22.14 9.75 -31.06
N PHE A 690 21.35 9.85 -32.15
CA PHE A 690 20.08 10.58 -32.13
C PHE A 690 19.14 10.05 -31.06
N TRP A 691 19.10 8.73 -30.87
CA TRP A 691 18.39 8.11 -29.75
C TRP A 691 18.84 8.67 -28.40
N ASN A 692 20.14 8.57 -28.09
CA ASN A 692 20.66 8.97 -26.78
C ASN A 692 20.49 10.46 -26.53
N CYS A 693 20.68 11.31 -27.56
CA CYS A 693 20.39 12.74 -27.46
C CYS A 693 18.91 12.99 -27.17
N SER A 694 18.02 12.26 -27.83
CA SER A 694 16.58 12.36 -27.59
C SER A 694 16.22 11.96 -26.16
N THR A 695 16.73 10.83 -25.67
CA THR A 695 16.51 10.38 -24.29
C THR A 695 17.05 11.38 -23.26
N MET A 696 18.27 11.89 -23.43
CA MET A 696 18.85 12.90 -22.53
C MET A 696 18.08 14.22 -22.55
N LEU A 697 17.62 14.64 -23.73
CA LEU A 697 16.76 15.80 -23.86
C LEU A 697 15.42 15.58 -23.17
N GLY A 698 14.86 14.37 -23.26
CA GLY A 698 13.64 13.99 -22.56
C GLY A 698 13.78 14.10 -21.04
N ILE A 699 14.89 13.61 -20.49
CA ILE A 699 15.20 13.71 -19.05
C ILE A 699 15.31 15.17 -18.60
N ALA A 700 15.94 16.02 -19.41
CA ALA A 700 16.14 17.44 -19.07
C ALA A 700 14.87 18.29 -19.27
N VAL A 701 14.03 17.97 -20.26
CA VAL A 701 12.78 18.69 -20.54
C VAL A 701 11.68 18.29 -19.54
N GLY A 702 11.66 17.05 -19.05
CA GLY A 702 10.65 16.54 -18.12
C GLY A 702 10.35 17.44 -16.93
N PRO A 703 11.35 17.84 -16.12
CA PRO A 703 11.16 18.73 -14.98
C PRO A 703 10.63 20.12 -15.35
N ILE A 704 11.08 20.67 -16.49
CA ILE A 704 10.62 21.98 -17.00
C ILE A 704 9.15 21.89 -17.41
N TYR A 705 8.82 20.85 -18.17
CA TYR A 705 7.46 20.56 -18.62
C TYR A 705 6.51 20.36 -17.43
N GLY A 706 6.93 19.55 -16.44
CA GLY A 706 6.15 19.28 -15.23
C GLY A 706 5.91 20.53 -14.39
N SER A 707 6.96 21.30 -14.07
CA SER A 707 6.83 22.46 -13.17
C SER A 707 5.92 23.56 -13.75
N TYR A 708 5.98 23.80 -15.06
CA TYR A 708 5.15 24.82 -15.71
C TYR A 708 3.68 24.41 -15.84
N ILE A 709 3.38 23.11 -16.04
CA ILE A 709 1.99 22.64 -16.07
C ILE A 709 1.38 22.63 -14.67
N VAL A 710 2.12 22.11 -13.68
CA VAL A 710 1.67 22.07 -12.28
C VAL A 710 1.29 23.47 -11.79
N ASP A 711 2.14 24.46 -12.07
CA ASP A 711 1.93 25.83 -11.60
C ASP A 711 0.85 26.60 -12.39
N ALA A 712 0.57 26.22 -13.64
CA ALA A 712 -0.44 26.89 -14.46
C ALA A 712 -1.86 26.33 -14.26
N ILE A 713 -1.99 25.01 -14.24
CA ILE A 713 -3.30 24.32 -14.32
C ILE A 713 -3.39 23.08 -13.40
N GLY A 714 -2.38 22.82 -12.56
CA GLY A 714 -2.35 21.74 -11.59
C GLY A 714 -1.68 20.46 -12.08
N TRP A 715 -1.20 19.65 -11.14
CA TRP A 715 -0.36 18.48 -11.44
C TRP A 715 -1.06 17.36 -12.21
N ARG A 716 -2.38 17.21 -12.08
CA ARG A 716 -3.18 16.20 -12.81
C ARG A 716 -3.10 16.39 -14.33
N TRP A 717 -2.98 17.64 -14.78
CA TRP A 717 -2.87 17.97 -16.20
C TRP A 717 -1.59 17.49 -16.86
N VAL A 718 -0.52 17.24 -16.08
CA VAL A 718 0.70 16.60 -16.60
C VAL A 718 0.34 15.23 -17.22
N TYR A 719 -0.52 14.46 -16.54
CA TYR A 719 -0.93 13.13 -16.98
C TYR A 719 -2.06 13.17 -18.03
N HIS A 720 -2.93 14.18 -18.02
CA HIS A 720 -3.89 14.38 -19.10
C HIS A 720 -3.22 14.68 -20.44
N VAL A 721 -2.24 15.59 -20.45
CA VAL A 721 -1.48 15.90 -21.67
C VAL A 721 -0.64 14.69 -22.09
N SER A 722 -0.14 13.90 -21.12
CA SER A 722 0.50 12.60 -21.37
C SER A 722 -0.41 11.63 -22.12
N ALA A 723 -1.64 11.43 -21.61
CA ALA A 723 -2.61 10.55 -22.24
C ALA A 723 -2.97 11.00 -23.66
N ILE A 724 -3.17 12.30 -23.89
CA ILE A 724 -3.50 12.85 -25.22
C ILE A 724 -2.35 12.60 -26.21
N THR A 725 -1.12 12.89 -25.81
CA THR A 725 0.04 12.74 -26.70
C THR A 725 0.38 11.27 -26.97
N CYS A 726 0.26 10.41 -25.95
CA CYS A 726 0.41 8.97 -26.13
C CYS A 726 -0.72 8.37 -26.98
N ALA A 727 -1.95 8.86 -26.87
CA ALA A 727 -3.06 8.45 -27.74
C ALA A 727 -2.79 8.81 -29.21
N ALA A 728 -2.32 10.03 -29.48
CA ALA A 728 -1.89 10.43 -30.82
C ALA A 728 -0.76 9.51 -31.35
N THR A 729 0.22 9.20 -30.50
CA THR A 729 1.35 8.30 -30.85
C THR A 729 0.90 6.86 -31.08
N PHE A 730 -0.08 6.37 -30.32
CA PHE A 730 -0.64 5.02 -30.47
C PHE A 730 -1.24 4.82 -31.87
N PHE A 731 -1.98 5.80 -32.40
CA PHE A 731 -2.48 5.73 -33.77
C PHE A 731 -1.35 5.71 -34.82
N LEU A 732 -0.22 6.36 -34.53
CA LEU A 732 0.97 6.31 -35.37
C LEU A 732 1.75 4.99 -35.25
N LEU A 733 1.52 4.18 -34.21
CA LEU A 733 2.16 2.85 -34.06
C LEU A 733 1.45 1.76 -34.87
N ILE A 734 0.17 1.93 -35.22
CA ILE A 734 -0.63 0.94 -35.98
C ILE A 734 0.07 0.50 -37.29
N PRO A 735 0.70 1.40 -38.07
CA PRO A 735 1.35 1.00 -39.31
C PRO A 735 2.73 0.37 -39.11
N VAL A 736 3.31 0.35 -37.89
CA VAL A 736 4.64 -0.21 -37.57
C VAL A 736 4.62 -1.74 -37.73
N ARG A 737 5.71 -2.32 -38.22
CA ARG A 737 5.83 -3.74 -38.58
C ARG A 737 6.93 -4.39 -37.77
N GLU A 738 6.76 -5.69 -37.55
CA GLU A 738 7.76 -6.59 -36.98
C GLU A 738 9.08 -6.49 -37.76
N SER A 739 10.15 -6.01 -37.11
CA SER A 739 11.49 -5.85 -37.67
C SER A 739 12.41 -7.04 -37.42
N ARG A 740 12.06 -7.97 -36.50
CA ARG A 740 12.96 -9.06 -36.10
C ARG A 740 13.06 -10.16 -37.17
N PRO A 741 14.26 -10.44 -37.71
CA PRO A 741 14.42 -11.45 -38.75
C PRO A 741 13.99 -12.85 -38.30
N THR A 742 14.35 -13.28 -37.07
CA THR A 742 14.03 -14.62 -36.55
C THR A 742 12.52 -14.87 -36.45
N THR A 743 11.76 -13.89 -35.95
CA THR A 743 10.29 -13.96 -35.85
C THR A 743 9.61 -14.01 -37.23
N LEU A 744 10.08 -13.19 -38.16
CA LEU A 744 9.56 -13.18 -39.53
C LEU A 744 9.87 -14.50 -40.26
N LEU A 745 11.04 -15.10 -39.98
CA LEU A 745 11.43 -16.41 -40.52
C LEU A 745 10.48 -17.51 -40.05
N GLN A 746 10.22 -17.55 -38.74
CA GLN A 746 9.31 -18.53 -38.13
C GLN A 746 7.91 -18.43 -38.73
N ARG A 747 7.34 -17.23 -38.85
CA ARG A 747 5.99 -17.05 -39.46
C ARG A 747 5.92 -17.54 -40.90
N ARG A 748 7.00 -17.35 -41.67
CA ARG A 748 7.07 -17.83 -43.06
C ARG A 748 7.14 -19.34 -43.11
N PHE A 749 7.86 -19.95 -42.19
CA PHE A 749 7.95 -21.40 -42.06
C PHE A 749 6.64 -22.03 -41.60
N ASP A 750 5.97 -21.47 -40.60
CA ASP A 750 4.66 -21.95 -40.16
C ASP A 750 3.64 -21.87 -41.30
N ASN A 751 3.69 -20.79 -42.10
CA ASN A 751 2.86 -20.67 -43.30
C ASN A 751 3.24 -21.70 -44.39
N LEU A 752 4.52 -21.99 -44.56
CA LEU A 752 5.00 -23.03 -45.47
C LEU A 752 4.48 -24.42 -45.03
N GLN A 753 4.61 -24.74 -43.74
CA GLN A 753 4.13 -25.99 -43.14
C GLN A 753 2.61 -26.15 -43.24
N SER A 754 1.85 -25.04 -43.11
CA SER A 754 0.39 -25.04 -43.28
C SER A 754 -0.07 -25.36 -44.72
N LYS A 755 0.78 -25.10 -45.72
CA LYS A 755 0.44 -25.31 -47.13
C LYS A 755 0.97 -26.62 -47.70
N VAL A 756 2.14 -27.07 -47.24
CA VAL A 756 2.82 -28.27 -47.78
C VAL A 756 2.71 -29.48 -46.85
N GLY A 757 2.16 -29.31 -45.65
CA GLY A 757 2.07 -30.35 -44.62
C GLY A 757 3.30 -30.36 -43.70
N ALA A 758 3.31 -31.26 -42.72
CA ALA A 758 4.38 -31.34 -41.73
C ALA A 758 5.74 -31.65 -42.40
N VAL A 759 6.64 -30.67 -42.38
CA VAL A 759 8.00 -30.77 -42.91
C VAL A 759 8.98 -31.15 -41.81
N ASP A 760 9.82 -32.15 -42.08
CA ASP A 760 10.92 -32.54 -41.18
C ASP A 760 12.16 -31.65 -41.37
N MET A 761 12.01 -30.35 -41.13
CA MET A 761 13.09 -29.37 -41.15
C MET A 761 13.04 -28.47 -39.91
N ASP A 762 14.22 -28.11 -39.41
CA ASP A 762 14.39 -27.28 -38.23
C ASP A 762 14.77 -25.85 -38.62
N ILE A 763 14.40 -24.90 -37.77
CA ILE A 763 14.82 -23.51 -37.90
C ILE A 763 15.66 -23.19 -36.68
N PRO A 764 16.92 -22.73 -36.87
CA PRO A 764 17.72 -22.19 -35.79
C PRO A 764 17.06 -20.90 -35.27
N ASN A 765 16.17 -21.05 -34.30
CA ASN A 765 15.52 -19.94 -33.63
C ASN A 765 15.98 -19.94 -32.16
N PRO A 766 17.07 -19.22 -31.83
CA PRO A 766 17.58 -19.13 -30.46
C PRO A 766 16.59 -18.41 -29.52
N ASP A 767 15.57 -17.74 -30.06
CA ASP A 767 14.49 -17.08 -29.33
C ASP A 767 13.25 -17.97 -29.15
N ARG A 768 13.27 -19.23 -29.62
CA ARG A 768 12.12 -20.15 -29.48
C ARG A 768 12.03 -20.65 -28.04
N ILE A 769 10.98 -20.24 -27.35
CA ILE A 769 10.72 -20.60 -25.96
C ILE A 769 9.61 -21.64 -25.96
N ASN A 770 9.94 -22.89 -25.60
CA ASN A 770 9.01 -24.01 -25.69
C ASN A 770 8.33 -24.32 -24.34
N SER A 771 8.82 -23.75 -23.24
CA SER A 771 8.24 -23.94 -21.91
C SER A 771 8.29 -22.68 -21.04
N THR A 772 7.41 -22.59 -20.06
CA THR A 772 7.40 -21.50 -19.07
C THR A 772 8.70 -21.43 -18.28
N ARG A 773 9.28 -22.58 -17.96
CA ARG A 773 10.58 -22.69 -17.30
C ARG A 773 11.71 -22.09 -18.13
N GLU A 774 11.72 -22.34 -19.44
CA GLU A 774 12.68 -21.73 -20.37
C GLU A 774 12.49 -20.22 -20.46
N LEU A 775 11.24 -19.73 -20.49
CA LEU A 775 10.93 -18.29 -20.48
C LEU A 775 11.58 -17.59 -19.28
N VAL A 776 11.36 -18.15 -18.08
CA VAL A 776 11.92 -17.64 -16.83
C VAL A 776 13.44 -17.71 -16.81
N GLN A 777 14.01 -18.78 -17.35
CA GLN A 777 15.46 -18.91 -17.45
C GLN A 777 16.09 -17.86 -18.37
N VAL A 778 15.43 -17.54 -19.49
CA VAL A 778 15.92 -16.59 -20.49
C VAL A 778 15.74 -15.14 -20.05
N ILE A 779 14.58 -14.79 -19.47
CA ILE A 779 14.24 -13.39 -19.16
C ILE A 779 14.79 -12.93 -17.81
N LEU A 780 14.83 -13.80 -16.79
CA LEU A 780 15.13 -13.39 -15.41
C LEU A 780 16.42 -14.02 -14.88
N VAL A 781 16.56 -15.35 -14.97
CA VAL A 781 17.72 -16.04 -14.41
C VAL A 781 19.01 -15.69 -15.16
N ARG A 782 18.95 -15.60 -16.50
CA ARG A 782 20.13 -15.32 -17.34
C ARG A 782 20.69 -13.91 -17.11
N PRO A 783 19.91 -12.81 -17.23
CA PRO A 783 20.42 -11.47 -16.91
C PRO A 783 20.90 -11.36 -15.47
N ALA A 784 20.18 -11.92 -14.48
CA ALA A 784 20.60 -11.90 -13.07
C ALA A 784 21.94 -12.61 -12.87
N LYS A 785 22.11 -13.80 -13.48
CA LYS A 785 23.37 -14.55 -13.40
C LYS A 785 24.53 -13.79 -14.04
N ILE A 786 24.36 -13.24 -15.25
CA ILE A 786 25.42 -12.48 -15.92
C ILE A 786 25.73 -11.20 -15.11
N GLY A 787 24.70 -10.55 -14.56
CA GLY A 787 24.82 -9.33 -13.76
C GLY A 787 25.55 -9.49 -12.42
N VAL A 788 25.69 -10.72 -11.88
CA VAL A 788 26.50 -10.97 -10.68
C VAL A 788 27.82 -11.69 -10.98
N SER A 789 27.94 -12.34 -12.13
CA SER A 789 29.11 -13.15 -12.48
C SER A 789 30.11 -12.46 -13.41
N GLU A 790 29.72 -11.38 -14.10
CA GLU A 790 30.58 -10.68 -15.07
C GLU A 790 31.02 -9.30 -14.54
N PRO A 791 32.26 -9.17 -14.01
CA PRO A 791 32.74 -7.93 -13.40
C PRO A 791 32.77 -6.73 -14.35
N ILE A 792 33.06 -6.98 -15.63
CA ILE A 792 33.10 -5.92 -16.66
C ILE A 792 31.71 -5.33 -16.91
N LEU A 793 30.66 -6.18 -16.92
CA LEU A 793 29.29 -5.74 -17.07
C LEU A 793 28.81 -4.95 -15.85
N ILE A 794 29.15 -5.41 -14.64
CA ILE A 794 28.83 -4.71 -13.38
C ILE A 794 29.43 -3.30 -13.39
N LEU A 795 30.72 -3.19 -13.68
CA LEU A 795 31.44 -1.92 -13.68
C LEU A 795 30.85 -0.94 -14.70
N VAL A 796 30.66 -1.38 -15.95
CA VAL A 796 30.07 -0.56 -17.02
C VAL A 796 28.65 -0.13 -16.64
N SER A 797 27.87 -1.02 -16.05
CA SER A 797 26.48 -0.73 -15.66
C SER A 797 26.39 0.23 -14.47
N ILE A 798 27.28 0.16 -13.48
CA ILE A 798 27.34 1.11 -12.34
C ILE A 798 27.76 2.51 -12.82
N LEU A 799 28.79 2.61 -13.66
CA LEU A 799 29.23 3.88 -14.24
C LEU A 799 28.08 4.54 -15.01
N SER A 800 27.39 3.74 -15.81
CA SER A 800 26.22 4.15 -16.59
C SER A 800 25.03 4.58 -15.71
N ALA A 801 24.74 3.82 -14.65
CA ALA A 801 23.67 4.09 -13.70
C ALA A 801 23.90 5.36 -12.88
N SER A 802 25.13 5.61 -12.43
CA SER A 802 25.47 6.80 -11.64
C SER A 802 25.31 8.10 -12.44
N ALA A 803 25.74 8.12 -13.71
CA ALA A 803 25.54 9.28 -14.59
C ALA A 803 24.04 9.54 -14.85
N TRP A 804 23.26 8.48 -15.07
CA TRP A 804 21.81 8.56 -15.26
C TRP A 804 21.08 9.02 -14.00
N GLY A 805 21.36 8.39 -12.87
CA GLY A 805 20.70 8.70 -11.61
C GLY A 805 21.05 10.10 -11.08
N MET A 806 22.24 10.62 -11.39
CA MET A 806 22.60 12.02 -11.09
C MET A 806 21.69 13.03 -11.81
N MET A 807 21.25 12.72 -13.04
CA MET A 807 20.31 13.59 -13.77
C MET A 807 18.96 13.68 -13.06
N TYR A 808 18.53 12.59 -12.42
CA TYR A 808 17.32 12.55 -11.59
C TYR A 808 17.57 13.21 -10.23
N LEU A 809 18.77 13.06 -9.65
CA LEU A 809 19.14 13.78 -8.43
C LEU A 809 18.99 15.31 -8.58
N PHE A 810 19.32 15.83 -9.77
CA PHE A 810 19.21 17.26 -10.06
C PHE A 810 17.77 17.79 -10.10
N THR A 811 16.75 16.93 -10.20
CA THR A 811 15.35 17.40 -10.18
C THR A 811 15.01 18.05 -8.84
N GLU A 812 15.50 17.47 -7.75
CA GLU A 812 15.33 18.00 -6.40
C GLU A 812 16.43 18.99 -6.02
N SER A 813 17.67 18.71 -6.41
CA SER A 813 18.80 19.55 -5.98
C SER A 813 18.78 20.94 -6.62
N PHE A 814 18.29 21.09 -7.86
CA PHE A 814 18.19 22.41 -8.48
C PHE A 814 17.14 23.29 -7.79
N THR A 815 16.07 22.71 -7.25
CA THR A 815 15.09 23.45 -6.45
C THR A 815 15.74 24.05 -5.20
N VAL A 816 16.56 23.29 -4.49
CA VAL A 816 17.31 23.79 -3.32
C VAL A 816 18.35 24.85 -3.73
N ILE A 817 19.19 24.55 -4.73
CA ILE A 817 20.31 25.42 -5.13
C ILE A 817 19.82 26.76 -5.71
N TYR A 818 18.84 26.73 -6.62
CA TYR A 818 18.42 27.93 -7.34
C TYR A 818 17.38 28.76 -6.57
N SER A 819 16.69 28.17 -5.59
CA SER A 819 15.90 28.98 -4.65
C SER A 819 16.79 29.88 -3.78
N GLU A 820 18.00 29.43 -3.40
CA GLU A 820 19.00 30.26 -2.73
C GLU A 820 19.53 31.42 -3.61
N PHE A 821 19.50 31.26 -4.94
CA PHE A 821 19.77 32.34 -5.89
C PHE A 821 18.59 33.33 -6.05
N GLY A 822 17.47 33.12 -5.35
CA GLY A 822 16.27 33.94 -5.43
C GLY A 822 15.35 33.61 -6.61
N TRP A 823 15.50 32.44 -7.23
CA TRP A 823 14.61 32.01 -8.31
C TRP A 823 13.27 31.53 -7.74
N SER A 824 12.17 31.80 -8.47
CA SER A 824 10.85 31.29 -8.09
C SER A 824 10.78 29.77 -8.25
N SER A 825 9.88 29.11 -7.51
CA SER A 825 9.66 27.65 -7.57
C SER A 825 9.43 27.12 -9.01
N ARG A 826 8.80 27.92 -9.89
CA ARG A 826 8.65 27.58 -11.31
C ARG A 826 9.98 27.66 -12.08
N ALA A 827 10.81 28.67 -11.77
CA ALA A 827 12.05 28.95 -12.50
C ALA A 827 13.20 28.02 -12.11
N THR A 828 13.18 27.40 -10.93
CA THR A 828 14.26 26.50 -10.45
C THR A 828 14.46 25.25 -11.31
N SER A 829 13.53 24.89 -12.20
CA SER A 829 13.69 23.81 -13.20
C SER A 829 14.37 24.25 -14.50
N LEU A 830 14.46 25.56 -14.79
CA LEU A 830 15.14 26.08 -15.99
C LEU A 830 16.64 25.77 -16.12
N PRO A 831 17.43 25.49 -15.05
CA PRO A 831 18.83 25.10 -15.17
C PRO A 831 19.05 23.84 -16.02
N PHE A 832 18.04 22.97 -16.16
CA PHE A 832 18.11 21.82 -17.07
C PHE A 832 18.35 22.20 -18.54
N ILE A 833 18.01 23.43 -18.95
CA ILE A 833 18.29 23.95 -20.30
C ILE A 833 19.81 24.02 -20.55
N ALA A 834 20.61 24.27 -19.51
CA ALA A 834 22.07 24.35 -19.63
C ALA A 834 22.70 23.01 -20.03
N LEU A 835 21.97 21.88 -19.94
CA LEU A 835 22.44 20.58 -20.40
C LEU A 835 22.40 20.45 -21.93
N PHE A 836 21.54 21.20 -22.62
CA PHE A 836 21.28 21.02 -24.06
C PHE A 836 22.51 21.29 -24.94
N PRO A 837 23.29 22.38 -24.72
CA PRO A 837 24.51 22.59 -25.49
C PRO A 837 25.48 21.41 -25.30
N GLY A 838 25.58 20.86 -24.09
CA GLY A 838 26.39 19.67 -23.78
C GLY A 838 25.97 18.43 -24.58
N ILE A 839 24.66 18.17 -24.63
CA ILE A 839 24.09 17.08 -25.44
C ILE A 839 24.48 17.24 -26.92
N ILE A 840 24.41 18.46 -27.47
CA ILE A 840 24.78 18.73 -28.87
C ILE A 840 26.29 18.53 -29.10
N LEU A 841 27.14 18.94 -28.15
CA LEU A 841 28.60 18.80 -28.24
C LEU A 841 29.05 17.33 -28.36
N SER A 842 28.25 16.37 -27.87
CA SER A 842 28.52 14.92 -28.06
C SER A 842 28.63 14.52 -29.54
N GLY A 843 27.97 15.25 -30.45
CA GLY A 843 28.04 15.02 -31.90
C GLY A 843 29.45 15.13 -32.47
N PHE A 844 30.33 15.94 -31.88
CA PHE A 844 31.74 16.02 -32.30
C PHE A 844 32.50 14.72 -32.03
N VAL A 845 32.19 14.03 -30.92
CA VAL A 845 32.76 12.71 -30.62
C VAL A 845 32.23 11.66 -31.61
N ARG A 846 30.97 11.78 -32.04
CA ARG A 846 30.41 10.88 -33.07
C ARG A 846 31.07 11.05 -34.44
N LEU A 847 31.46 12.27 -34.81
CA LEU A 847 32.25 12.52 -36.02
C LEU A 847 33.63 11.84 -35.94
N TRP A 848 34.27 11.86 -34.76
CA TRP A 848 35.50 11.12 -34.52
C TRP A 848 35.27 9.61 -34.69
N ASP A 849 34.26 9.04 -34.04
CA ASP A 849 33.99 7.60 -34.11
C ASP A 849 33.67 7.14 -35.54
N TYR A 850 32.91 7.96 -36.29
CA TYR A 850 32.65 7.71 -37.71
C TYR A 850 33.94 7.68 -38.55
N HIS A 851 34.87 8.60 -38.30
CA HIS A 851 36.18 8.59 -38.97
C HIS A 851 37.00 7.34 -38.61
N GLN A 852 37.02 6.95 -37.33
CA GLN A 852 37.76 5.76 -36.87
C GLN A 852 37.21 4.47 -37.46
N LEU A 853 35.89 4.29 -37.47
CA LEU A 853 35.22 3.15 -38.09
C LEU A 853 35.54 3.05 -39.59
N LYS A 854 35.51 4.18 -40.31
CA LYS A 854 35.83 4.24 -41.74
C LYS A 854 37.30 3.92 -41.99
N SER A 855 38.20 4.36 -41.11
CA SER A 855 39.63 4.07 -41.17
C SER A 855 39.91 2.56 -41.00
N ARG A 856 39.33 1.93 -39.98
CA ARG A 856 39.45 0.48 -39.75
C ARG A 856 38.89 -0.35 -40.89
N HIS A 857 37.72 0.05 -41.41
CA HIS A 857 37.11 -0.64 -42.54
C HIS A 857 37.99 -0.59 -43.80
N ARG A 858 38.65 0.56 -44.06
CA ARG A 858 39.65 0.69 -45.14
C ARG A 858 40.90 -0.16 -44.89
N ALA A 859 41.27 -0.39 -43.63
CA ALA A 859 42.39 -1.24 -43.22
C ALA A 859 42.03 -2.74 -43.17
N GLY A 860 40.78 -3.13 -43.52
CA GLY A 860 40.33 -4.52 -43.45
C GLY A 860 40.21 -5.07 -42.01
N GLN A 861 40.22 -4.20 -41.00
CA GLN A 861 40.13 -4.59 -39.59
C GLN A 861 38.68 -4.65 -39.14
N ARG A 862 38.32 -5.69 -38.38
CA ARG A 862 37.01 -5.77 -37.72
C ARG A 862 36.94 -4.72 -36.59
N PRO A 863 35.83 -3.98 -36.44
CA PRO A 863 35.63 -3.09 -35.30
C PRO A 863 35.63 -3.89 -33.99
N GLU A 864 36.32 -3.39 -32.98
CA GLU A 864 36.32 -4.00 -31.63
C GLU A 864 35.44 -3.15 -30.69
N PRO A 865 34.78 -3.76 -29.68
CA PRO A 865 33.99 -3.02 -28.70
C PRO A 865 34.77 -1.88 -28.03
N GLU A 866 36.08 -2.09 -27.80
CA GLU A 866 36.98 -1.13 -27.19
C GLU A 866 37.15 0.17 -28.00
N ASP A 867 36.88 0.17 -29.31
CA ASP A 867 36.98 1.36 -30.17
C ASP A 867 35.99 2.47 -29.77
N LYS A 868 34.89 2.10 -29.09
CA LYS A 868 33.85 3.04 -28.63
C LYS A 868 34.16 3.70 -27.28
N ILE A 869 35.14 3.19 -26.54
CA ILE A 869 35.51 3.71 -25.20
C ILE A 869 36.18 5.10 -25.29
N GLY A 870 36.63 5.52 -26.48
CA GLY A 870 37.22 6.84 -26.68
C GLY A 870 36.34 7.99 -26.21
N GLY A 871 35.03 7.93 -26.46
CA GLY A 871 34.09 8.94 -25.96
C GLY A 871 33.98 8.98 -24.43
N PHE A 872 34.00 7.81 -23.79
CA PHE A 872 33.98 7.68 -22.33
C PHE A 872 35.24 8.29 -21.68
N ALA A 873 36.39 8.18 -22.34
CA ALA A 873 37.64 8.77 -21.87
C ALA A 873 37.65 10.30 -21.85
N ILE A 874 36.85 10.94 -22.70
CA ILE A 874 36.65 12.39 -22.71
C ILE A 874 35.54 12.79 -21.72
N ALA A 875 34.49 11.97 -21.63
CA ALA A 875 33.33 12.24 -20.81
C ALA A 875 33.61 12.17 -19.30
N ALA A 876 34.40 11.20 -18.82
CA ALA A 876 34.64 11.05 -17.37
C ALA A 876 35.36 12.27 -16.74
N PRO A 877 36.43 12.83 -17.33
CA PRO A 877 37.00 14.09 -16.88
C PRO A 877 36.04 15.27 -17.02
N ALA A 878 35.27 15.35 -18.12
CA ALA A 878 34.29 16.41 -18.31
C ALA A 878 33.21 16.41 -17.21
N LEU A 879 32.75 15.22 -16.79
CA LEU A 879 31.82 15.06 -15.68
C LEU A 879 32.39 15.58 -14.36
N ALA A 880 33.61 15.17 -14.01
CA ALA A 880 34.26 15.59 -12.78
C ALA A 880 34.48 17.11 -12.77
N ILE A 881 35.02 17.68 -13.85
CA ILE A 881 35.24 19.12 -13.99
C ILE A 881 33.91 19.88 -13.92
N GLY A 882 32.87 19.38 -14.61
CA GLY A 882 31.54 19.98 -14.58
C GLY A 882 30.93 20.03 -13.18
N LEU A 883 31.04 18.95 -12.41
CA LEU A 883 30.55 18.87 -11.04
C LEU A 883 31.36 19.74 -10.06
N TRP A 884 32.68 19.83 -10.21
CA TRP A 884 33.49 20.74 -9.40
C TRP A 884 33.18 22.20 -9.69
N ILE A 885 33.02 22.57 -10.97
CA ILE A 885 32.58 23.92 -11.35
C ILE A 885 31.19 24.20 -10.76
N PHE A 886 30.25 23.28 -10.92
CA PHE A 886 28.90 23.44 -10.40
C PHE A 886 28.89 23.60 -8.87
N GLY A 887 29.54 22.69 -8.13
CA GLY A 887 29.53 22.70 -6.66
C GLY A 887 30.23 23.89 -6.02
N TRP A 888 31.16 24.54 -6.71
CA TRP A 888 31.91 25.71 -6.20
C TRP A 888 31.51 27.04 -6.82
N THR A 889 30.42 27.07 -7.59
CA THR A 889 29.82 28.31 -8.13
C THR A 889 28.40 28.53 -7.64
N VAL A 890 27.87 27.65 -6.79
CA VAL A 890 26.55 27.75 -6.16
C VAL A 890 26.65 28.28 -4.72
N PRO A 891 25.61 28.97 -4.20
CA PRO A 891 25.51 29.37 -2.79
C PRO A 891 25.42 28.14 -1.86
N PRO A 892 25.60 28.30 -0.53
CA PRO A 892 25.84 29.56 0.19
C PRO A 892 27.32 29.95 0.31
N LEU A 893 28.27 29.04 0.07
CA LEU A 893 29.70 29.33 0.32
C LEU A 893 30.30 30.34 -0.67
N VAL A 894 29.73 30.45 -1.88
CA VAL A 894 30.27 31.26 -2.97
C VAL A 894 29.15 32.10 -3.59
N HIS A 895 29.38 33.40 -3.74
CA HIS A 895 28.39 34.36 -4.24
C HIS A 895 28.77 34.82 -5.66
N VAL A 896 28.66 33.90 -6.62
CA VAL A 896 28.96 34.15 -8.05
C VAL A 896 27.63 34.17 -8.82
N PRO A 897 27.47 34.93 -9.92
CA PRO A 897 26.23 34.90 -10.70
C PRO A 897 25.86 33.48 -11.12
N TRP A 898 24.56 33.16 -11.10
CA TRP A 898 23.99 31.85 -11.47
C TRP A 898 24.46 31.33 -12.84
N ILE A 899 24.94 32.19 -13.74
CA ILE A 899 25.45 31.77 -15.05
C ILE A 899 26.74 30.96 -14.95
N ALA A 900 27.52 31.14 -13.87
CA ALA A 900 28.75 30.38 -13.65
C ALA A 900 28.47 28.89 -13.40
N SER A 901 27.42 28.56 -12.63
CA SER A 901 27.02 27.19 -12.38
C SER A 901 26.48 26.50 -13.65
N MET A 902 25.87 27.26 -14.56
CA MET A 902 25.39 26.74 -15.85
C MET A 902 26.50 26.20 -16.74
N PHE A 903 27.72 26.77 -16.70
CA PHE A 903 28.85 26.23 -17.45
C PHE A 903 29.24 24.82 -16.98
N GLY A 904 29.14 24.55 -15.66
CA GLY A 904 29.31 23.21 -15.10
C GLY A 904 28.26 22.24 -15.63
N LEU A 905 27.01 22.69 -15.73
CA LEU A 905 25.90 21.90 -16.27
C LEU A 905 26.10 21.54 -17.75
N VAL A 906 26.65 22.42 -18.58
CA VAL A 906 26.98 22.11 -19.99
C VAL A 906 27.91 20.88 -20.08
N LEU A 907 28.95 20.84 -19.25
CA LEU A 907 29.89 19.71 -19.22
C LEU A 907 29.23 18.42 -18.70
N ILE A 908 28.34 18.55 -17.72
CA ILE A 908 27.57 17.41 -17.19
C ILE A 908 26.62 16.85 -18.26
N GLY A 909 25.93 17.69 -19.03
CA GLY A 909 25.05 17.27 -20.13
C GLY A 909 25.79 16.54 -21.25
N PHE A 910 27.00 17.02 -21.60
CA PHE A 910 27.91 16.31 -22.51
C PHE A 910 28.30 14.93 -21.97
N ALA A 911 28.75 14.88 -20.71
CA ALA A 911 29.22 13.65 -20.11
C ALA A 911 28.10 12.61 -19.92
N ALA A 912 26.91 13.01 -19.46
CA ALA A 912 25.77 12.11 -19.30
C ALA A 912 25.36 11.45 -20.63
N THR A 913 25.38 12.23 -21.72
CA THR A 913 25.08 11.73 -23.07
C THR A 913 26.11 10.70 -23.53
N GLU A 914 27.40 11.00 -23.35
CA GLU A 914 28.48 10.09 -23.76
C GLU A 914 28.56 8.83 -22.88
N PHE A 915 28.35 8.92 -21.56
CA PHE A 915 28.22 7.74 -20.69
C PHE A 915 27.06 6.86 -21.16
N SER A 916 25.92 7.45 -21.51
CA SER A 916 24.75 6.69 -21.97
C SER A 916 25.04 5.96 -23.28
N TYR A 917 25.63 6.65 -24.26
CA TYR A 917 25.93 6.09 -25.58
C TYR A 917 27.04 5.03 -25.52
N THR A 918 28.21 5.38 -24.96
CA THR A 918 29.43 4.58 -25.08
C THR A 918 29.33 3.28 -24.28
N LEU A 919 28.79 3.34 -23.06
CA LEU A 919 28.69 2.18 -22.17
C LEU A 919 27.61 1.20 -22.66
N SER A 920 26.46 1.68 -23.12
CA SER A 920 25.43 0.82 -23.73
C SER A 920 25.96 0.18 -25.02
N GLY A 921 26.65 0.96 -25.85
CA GLY A 921 27.24 0.48 -27.09
C GLY A 921 28.36 -0.55 -26.87
N TYR A 922 29.14 -0.41 -25.80
CA TYR A 922 30.16 -1.37 -25.40
C TYR A 922 29.52 -2.71 -25.00
N ILE A 923 28.44 -2.69 -24.21
CA ILE A 923 27.70 -3.91 -23.83
C ILE A 923 27.13 -4.61 -25.06
N SER A 924 26.50 -3.86 -25.97
CA SER A 924 25.95 -4.42 -27.21
C SER A 924 27.01 -5.14 -28.04
N ASP A 925 28.17 -4.52 -28.23
CA ASP A 925 29.23 -5.11 -29.06
C ASP A 925 30.00 -6.24 -28.32
N ALA A 926 30.15 -6.16 -26.99
CA ALA A 926 30.88 -7.16 -26.21
C ALA A 926 30.09 -8.46 -26.01
N TYR A 927 28.75 -8.37 -25.94
CA TYR A 927 27.87 -9.51 -25.65
C TYR A 927 27.01 -9.95 -26.85
N THR A 928 27.07 -9.28 -28.00
CA THR A 928 26.49 -9.70 -29.32
C THR A 928 25.09 -10.33 -29.21
N ILE A 929 24.95 -11.64 -29.41
CA ILE A 929 23.66 -12.36 -29.35
C ILE A 929 22.95 -12.27 -27.99
N TYR A 930 23.71 -11.98 -26.93
CA TYR A 930 23.21 -11.78 -25.56
C TYR A 930 23.26 -10.30 -25.13
N ALA A 931 23.42 -9.37 -26.09
CA ALA A 931 23.42 -7.93 -25.85
C ALA A 931 22.18 -7.46 -25.06
N SER A 932 21.00 -7.99 -25.39
CA SER A 932 19.75 -7.68 -24.70
C SER A 932 19.79 -8.03 -23.20
N SER A 933 20.42 -9.16 -22.84
CA SER A 933 20.58 -9.58 -21.44
C SER A 933 21.54 -8.66 -20.67
N GLY A 934 22.61 -8.20 -21.31
CA GLY A 934 23.53 -7.22 -20.72
C GLY A 934 22.91 -5.83 -20.57
N LEU A 935 22.18 -5.37 -21.60
CA LEU A 935 21.47 -4.10 -21.57
C LEU A 935 20.33 -4.10 -20.54
N ALA A 936 19.71 -5.26 -20.26
CA ALA A 936 18.74 -5.41 -19.19
C ALA A 936 19.36 -5.18 -17.80
N VAL A 937 20.56 -5.70 -17.53
CA VAL A 937 21.31 -5.43 -16.29
C VAL A 937 21.61 -3.93 -16.15
N GLN A 938 22.08 -3.31 -17.23
CA GLN A 938 22.32 -1.87 -17.25
C GLN A 938 21.05 -1.05 -17.01
N GLY A 939 19.95 -1.39 -17.71
CA GLY A 939 18.66 -0.72 -17.56
C GLY A 939 18.11 -0.84 -16.14
N PHE A 940 18.25 -2.02 -15.53
CA PHE A 940 17.87 -2.25 -14.14
C PHE A 940 18.64 -1.36 -13.16
N LEU A 941 19.98 -1.30 -13.27
CA LEU A 941 20.78 -0.45 -12.40
C LEU A 941 20.54 1.04 -12.62
N ARG A 942 20.30 1.47 -13.87
CA ARG A 942 19.89 2.85 -14.17
C ARG A 942 18.56 3.18 -13.51
N ALA A 943 17.55 2.32 -13.65
CA ALA A 943 16.24 2.52 -13.03
C ALA A 943 16.33 2.59 -11.50
N LEU A 944 17.16 1.73 -10.88
CA LEU A 944 17.41 1.76 -9.44
C LEU A 944 18.07 3.09 -9.02
N ALA A 945 19.11 3.53 -9.73
CA ALA A 945 19.79 4.78 -9.44
C ALA A 945 18.86 6.00 -9.63
N SER A 946 18.11 6.05 -10.74
CA SER A 946 17.13 7.10 -11.03
C SER A 946 15.96 7.14 -10.03
N GLY A 947 15.56 5.98 -9.50
CA GLY A 947 14.51 5.89 -8.48
C GLY A 947 15.01 6.27 -7.08
N CYS A 948 16.22 5.87 -6.70
CA CYS A 948 16.74 6.07 -5.34
C CYS A 948 17.41 7.43 -5.12
N LEU A 949 18.11 7.99 -6.11
CA LEU A 949 18.89 9.21 -5.90
C LEU A 949 18.06 10.47 -5.57
N PRO A 950 16.87 10.69 -6.17
CA PRO A 950 15.99 11.79 -5.77
C PRO A 950 15.51 11.70 -4.32
N LEU A 951 15.31 10.48 -3.79
CA LEU A 951 14.72 10.22 -2.47
C LEU A 951 15.51 10.82 -1.32
N PHE A 952 16.82 10.93 -1.48
CA PHE A 952 17.70 11.56 -0.51
C PHE A 952 18.35 12.85 -1.03
N ALA A 953 18.06 13.26 -2.27
CA ALA A 953 18.62 14.48 -2.85
C ALA A 953 18.23 15.71 -2.03
N TYR A 954 16.95 15.86 -1.69
CA TYR A 954 16.49 16.96 -0.83
C TYR A 954 17.15 16.95 0.56
N PRO A 955 17.08 15.88 1.38
CA PRO A 955 17.73 15.87 2.70
C PRO A 955 19.25 15.97 2.64
N MET A 956 19.90 15.49 1.57
CA MET A 956 21.35 15.64 1.38
C MET A 956 21.73 17.10 1.10
N TYR A 957 21.02 17.78 0.21
CA TYR A 957 21.31 19.17 -0.15
C TYR A 957 20.87 20.15 0.93
N SER A 958 19.74 19.93 1.61
CA SER A 958 19.27 20.77 2.72
C SER A 958 20.02 20.52 4.03
N GLY A 959 20.47 19.30 4.30
CA GLY A 959 21.19 18.93 5.51
C GLY A 959 22.69 19.21 5.48
N LEU A 960 23.39 18.85 4.39
CA LEU A 960 24.84 19.06 4.27
C LEU A 960 25.20 20.42 3.66
N GLY A 961 24.25 21.07 3.00
CA GLY A 961 24.47 22.26 2.18
C GLY A 961 24.93 21.94 0.76
N SER A 962 24.51 22.79 -0.19
CA SER A 962 24.68 22.61 -1.64
C SER A 962 26.13 22.39 -2.09
N ASN A 963 27.08 23.12 -1.52
CA ASN A 963 28.50 23.00 -1.87
C ASN A 963 29.10 21.65 -1.43
N VAL A 964 28.79 21.20 -0.21
CA VAL A 964 29.32 19.94 0.35
C VAL A 964 28.70 18.75 -0.36
N ALA A 965 27.38 18.75 -0.51
CA ALA A 965 26.64 17.70 -1.23
C ALA A 965 27.17 17.51 -2.65
N THR A 966 27.35 18.59 -3.41
CA THR A 966 27.88 18.52 -4.78
C THR A 966 29.35 18.10 -4.80
N SER A 967 30.16 18.52 -3.82
CA SER A 967 31.58 18.12 -3.74
C SER A 967 31.77 16.62 -3.50
N ILE A 968 30.86 15.97 -2.76
CA ILE A 968 30.86 14.51 -2.58
C ILE A 968 30.64 13.81 -3.93
N ILE A 969 29.64 14.26 -4.70
CA ILE A 969 29.34 13.71 -6.03
C ILE A 969 30.52 13.97 -6.98
N ALA A 970 31.12 15.17 -6.93
CA ALA A 970 32.29 15.53 -7.73
C ALA A 970 33.52 14.65 -7.41
N ALA A 971 33.73 14.31 -6.13
CA ALA A 971 34.79 13.41 -5.70
C ALA A 971 34.59 11.99 -6.28
N VAL A 972 33.37 11.46 -6.25
CA VAL A 972 33.05 10.15 -6.86
C VAL A 972 33.28 10.18 -8.38
N ALA A 973 32.82 11.24 -9.06
CA ALA A 973 33.06 11.41 -10.49
C ALA A 973 34.57 11.52 -10.83
N THR A 974 35.38 12.09 -9.94
CA THR A 974 36.84 12.15 -10.09
C THR A 974 37.46 10.75 -10.06
N VAL A 975 36.97 9.85 -9.20
CA VAL A 975 37.40 8.44 -9.18
C VAL A 975 37.09 7.75 -10.51
N TYR A 976 35.97 8.07 -11.14
CA TYR A 976 35.60 7.48 -12.44
C TYR A 976 36.57 7.84 -13.57
N CYS A 977 37.38 8.89 -13.44
CA CYS A 977 38.42 9.23 -14.43
C CYS A 977 39.47 8.11 -14.60
N VAL A 978 39.62 7.23 -13.60
CA VAL A 978 40.51 6.06 -13.69
C VAL A 978 39.93 4.96 -14.59
N ALA A 979 38.61 4.82 -14.65
CA ALA A 979 37.96 3.72 -15.36
C ALA A 979 38.27 3.70 -16.87
N PRO A 980 38.15 4.80 -17.64
CA PRO A 980 38.47 4.79 -19.06
C PRO A 980 39.91 4.36 -19.34
N TYR A 981 40.88 4.74 -18.50
CA TYR A 981 42.27 4.32 -18.65
C TYR A 981 42.43 2.80 -18.48
N ILE A 982 41.71 2.20 -17.52
CA ILE A 982 41.67 0.75 -17.34
C ILE A 982 41.07 0.07 -18.57
N PHE A 983 39.95 0.57 -19.11
CA PHE A 983 39.30 0.00 -20.30
C PHE A 983 40.17 0.14 -21.56
N LEU A 984 40.80 1.28 -21.79
CA LEU A 984 41.67 1.49 -22.96
C LEU A 984 42.92 0.61 -22.93
N ARG A 985 43.50 0.37 -21.73
CA ARG A 985 44.76 -0.39 -21.60
C ARG A 985 44.55 -1.89 -21.41
N TYR A 986 43.50 -2.28 -20.69
CA TYR A 986 43.25 -3.67 -20.29
C TYR A 986 41.91 -4.22 -20.77
N GLY A 987 41.05 -3.42 -21.41
CA GLY A 987 39.67 -3.80 -21.77
C GLY A 987 39.57 -5.08 -22.59
N ARG A 988 40.39 -5.22 -23.64
CA ARG A 988 40.44 -6.45 -24.44
C ARG A 988 40.81 -7.68 -23.61
N ARG A 989 41.82 -7.57 -22.76
CA ARG A 989 42.26 -8.67 -21.88
C ARG A 989 41.20 -9.01 -20.83
N LEU A 990 40.51 -8.00 -20.30
CA LEU A 990 39.40 -8.18 -19.36
C LEU A 990 38.22 -8.89 -20.03
N ARG A 991 37.89 -8.53 -21.28
CA ARG A 991 36.84 -9.18 -22.08
C ARG A 991 37.22 -10.60 -22.50
N GLU A 992 38.46 -10.85 -22.90
CA GLU A 992 38.94 -12.20 -23.24
C GLU A 992 39.01 -13.12 -22.01
N ASN A 993 39.26 -12.56 -20.82
CA ASN A 993 39.21 -13.32 -19.57
C ASN A 993 37.78 -13.62 -19.10
N SER A 994 36.77 -12.90 -19.60
CA SER A 994 35.36 -13.17 -19.30
C SER A 994 34.91 -14.51 -19.92
N PRO A 995 34.48 -15.49 -19.11
CA PRO A 995 33.96 -16.76 -19.61
C PRO A 995 32.71 -16.57 -20.47
N PHE A 996 31.79 -15.68 -20.07
CA PHE A 996 30.54 -15.48 -20.80
C PHE A 996 30.71 -14.65 -22.07
N ALA A 997 31.60 -13.65 -22.09
CA ALA A 997 31.87 -12.89 -23.31
C ALA A 997 32.52 -13.77 -24.39
N ARG A 998 33.43 -14.68 -24.01
CA ARG A 998 33.99 -15.69 -24.93
C ARG A 998 32.94 -16.65 -25.45
N TYR A 999 32.06 -17.12 -24.58
CA TYR A 999 30.95 -17.99 -24.98
C TYR A 999 30.03 -17.27 -25.98
N SER A 1000 29.65 -16.01 -25.69
CA SER A 1000 28.81 -15.22 -26.58
C SER A 1000 29.45 -15.02 -27.95
N ALA A 1001 30.74 -14.64 -27.99
CA ALA A 1001 31.48 -14.48 -29.24
C ALA A 1001 31.52 -15.77 -30.06
N LYS A 1002 31.74 -16.92 -29.41
CA LYS A 1002 31.75 -18.23 -30.09
C LYS A 1002 30.40 -18.59 -30.70
N VAL A 1003 29.29 -18.39 -29.96
CA VAL A 1003 27.94 -18.69 -30.47
C VAL A 1003 27.54 -17.70 -31.57
N ASN A 1004 27.98 -16.44 -31.48
CA ASN A 1004 27.80 -15.47 -32.55
C ASN A 1004 28.56 -15.87 -33.83
N ASP A 1005 29.76 -16.43 -33.72
CA ASP A 1005 30.50 -16.93 -34.88
C ASP A 1005 29.84 -18.19 -35.50
N GLU A 1006 29.14 -19.00 -34.69
CA GLU A 1006 28.46 -20.22 -35.15
C GLU A 1006 27.07 -19.96 -35.76
N HIS A 1007 26.35 -18.94 -35.29
CA HIS A 1007 24.93 -18.70 -35.59
C HIS A 1007 24.58 -17.27 -36.00
N GLY A 1008 25.54 -16.35 -36.00
CA GLY A 1008 25.36 -14.95 -36.38
C GLY A 1008 25.11 -14.78 -37.89
N ALA A 1009 24.40 -13.71 -38.23
CA ALA A 1009 24.05 -13.36 -39.61
C ALA A 1009 25.06 -12.40 -40.28
N ASP A 1010 26.18 -12.10 -39.63
CA ASP A 1010 27.18 -11.09 -40.03
C ASP A 1010 28.56 -11.69 -40.34
#